data_AF-A0A5W1UE01-F1
#
_entry.id   AF-A0A5W1UE01-F1
#
_cell.length_a   1.000
_cell.length_b   1.000
_cell.length_c   1.000
_cell.angle_alpha   90.00
_cell.angle_beta   90.00
_cell.angle_gamma   90.00
#
_symmetry.space_group_name_H-M   'P 1'
#
loop_
_entity.id
_entity.type
_entity.pdbx_description
1 polymer ?
#
loop_
_entity_poly.entity_id
_entity_poly.type
_entity_poly.pdbx_seq_one_letter_code
_entity_poly.pdbx_strand_id
1 'polypeptide(L)'
;MPVLISGVLKDGTGTPVQNCTIQLKACRTSTTVVVNTVASENPDDAGRYSMDVEQGQYTVTLLVEGYPPSHAGVITVYDDSKPGTLNDFLGAMTEDDVRPEALRRFEAMVEEVARQASEASRNATAAGQASEQAQTSAGQASESATAAVNAAGAAEASATQAASSAASAESSAGTATTKAGEASASAASADTARTAAAASAAAAKTSEANADASRTAAGDSAAAAAASATAAQTSAERAGASETAAKTSETQAASSAGDAGASATAAAASEKAAAASAAAAKTSETNAATSASTAAASATAASSSASEASTHAAASDTSASLAAQSSTAAGAAATRAEDAAKRAEDIADVISLEDASLTKKGIVKLSSATDSDSEALAATPKAVHAVMDEVQTKAPLDSPVFTGTPTTPTPPDDAKGLQTANAEFVRKLIAALVGSVPESLDTLQELADALGNDPSFATTVMNKLAGKQPLDDTLTALSGKSIEGLIEYVGLRSTIDKAAGALPAGGTAVAANRLASRGALPALTGTTRGSDGGLIMGEVYNNGYPTQYGNILRLTGTGDGEILIGWSGVNGAPAPAYIRSHRDTADAEWSEWAMFYTTLNPPPDSHPVGAAIAWPSDATPAGYALMQGQSFDKSAYPLLAIAYPSGIIPDMRGWTIKGKPASGRAVLSQEMDGNKAHGHTARAQDTDLGTKSTSSFDYGTKSTNTTGNHTHQFGGYINSYWGDSNHTSFQPGGGAWTQAAGDHAHTVYIGGHEHTMYIGPHGHVVIVDADGNAETFGLMDGGVDAAITAYFGSQLQERVQQNIIREYLGEQPVGTAFVIETGNSKHPWLVPAPTMRVPLIIDGTDAVYNATRAALLAIFQHNKSAGEDRKITSVALPAMGAGCGQVPPGQRRPANCTDIAPPDIPSSHIAVFDAETQTWSLQEDHRGETVYDTTAGNQVYISDLGPLPENVTSVSPGGGYKKWDSKAQVWMNDEAAEAAARLREAEGTKNRLLQITSEKIAPLQDAVDLDEATNKEKASLLAWRKYRVQVNRVDTLKPVWPEKPASSL
;
A
#
# COMPACT_ATOMS: atom_id res chain seq x y z
N MET A 1 7.63 -100.28 0.48
CA MET A 1 7.32 -101.61 1.05
C MET A 1 6.07 -101.39 1.86
N PRO A 2 4.99 -102.12 1.58
CA PRO A 2 3.73 -101.93 2.27
C PRO A 2 3.90 -102.20 3.77
N VAL A 3 3.30 -101.33 4.58
CA VAL A 3 3.25 -101.42 6.05
C VAL A 3 1.86 -101.96 6.42
N LEU A 4 1.83 -102.96 7.28
CA LEU A 4 0.59 -103.57 7.73
C LEU A 4 -0.10 -102.67 8.77
N ILE A 5 -1.22 -102.08 8.40
CA ILE A 5 -2.08 -101.32 9.31
C ILE A 5 -3.22 -102.22 9.77
N SER A 6 -3.13 -102.67 11.02
CA SER A 6 -4.13 -103.58 11.61
C SER A 6 -4.56 -103.13 13.00
N GLY A 7 -5.80 -103.42 13.40
CA GLY A 7 -6.33 -103.06 14.71
C GLY A 7 -7.74 -103.59 14.94
N VAL A 8 -8.42 -103.10 15.99
CA VAL A 8 -9.81 -103.48 16.31
C VAL A 8 -10.66 -102.21 16.37
N LEU A 9 -11.57 -102.00 15.41
CA LEU A 9 -12.48 -100.87 15.42
C LEU A 9 -13.58 -101.09 16.48
N LYS A 10 -13.70 -100.16 17.43
CA LYS A 10 -14.67 -100.20 18.53
C LYS A 10 -15.50 -98.93 18.54
N ASP A 11 -16.74 -99.04 19.00
CA ASP A 11 -17.61 -97.89 19.26
C ASP A 11 -17.28 -97.22 20.62
N GLY A 12 -17.98 -96.13 20.94
CA GLY A 12 -17.84 -95.39 22.21
C GLY A 12 -18.22 -96.20 23.47
N THR A 13 -18.75 -97.41 23.32
CA THR A 13 -19.03 -98.36 24.43
C THR A 13 -17.98 -99.47 24.55
N GLY A 14 -17.00 -99.50 23.64
CA GLY A 14 -15.95 -100.52 23.57
C GLY A 14 -16.36 -101.79 22.82
N THR A 15 -17.52 -101.80 22.16
CA THR A 15 -18.04 -102.95 21.39
C THR A 15 -17.46 -102.93 19.97
N PRO A 16 -17.07 -104.10 19.40
CA PRO A 16 -16.58 -104.16 18.01
C PRO A 16 -17.61 -103.63 17.00
N VAL A 17 -17.17 -102.77 16.08
CA VAL A 17 -18.03 -102.21 15.03
C VAL A 17 -18.05 -103.15 13.82
N GLN A 18 -19.21 -103.71 13.53
CA GLN A 18 -19.46 -104.54 12.33
C GLN A 18 -20.11 -103.69 11.22
N ASN A 19 -19.99 -104.12 9.95
CA ASN A 19 -20.58 -103.46 8.77
C ASN A 19 -20.10 -102.00 8.54
N CYS A 20 -18.85 -101.69 8.91
CA CYS A 20 -18.20 -100.42 8.63
C CYS A 20 -17.05 -100.64 7.66
N THR A 21 -17.05 -100.00 6.50
CA THR A 21 -15.89 -99.99 5.61
C THR A 21 -14.93 -98.88 6.04
N ILE A 22 -13.71 -99.26 6.40
CA ILE A 22 -12.62 -98.30 6.62
C ILE A 22 -11.99 -98.02 5.27
N GLN A 23 -11.90 -96.73 4.90
CA GLN A 23 -11.31 -96.31 3.64
C GLN A 23 -10.16 -95.32 3.91
N LEU A 24 -8.96 -95.67 3.44
CA LEU A 24 -7.78 -94.81 3.45
C LEU A 24 -7.49 -94.33 2.03
N LYS A 25 -7.61 -93.02 1.81
CA LYS A 25 -7.39 -92.40 0.49
C LYS A 25 -6.14 -91.52 0.52
N ALA A 26 -5.16 -91.80 -0.34
CA ALA A 26 -3.91 -91.05 -0.37
C ALA A 26 -4.15 -89.55 -0.69
N CYS A 27 -3.67 -88.66 0.19
CA CYS A 27 -3.87 -87.20 0.08
C CYS A 27 -3.00 -86.56 -1.01
N ARG A 28 -1.88 -87.18 -1.37
CA ARG A 28 -0.92 -86.67 -2.35
C ARG A 28 -0.20 -87.81 -3.06
N THR A 29 0.25 -87.57 -4.29
CA THR A 29 1.09 -88.51 -5.04
C THR A 29 2.50 -88.55 -4.42
N SER A 30 2.98 -89.74 -4.06
CA SER A 30 4.35 -90.04 -3.66
C SER A 30 5.06 -90.87 -4.74
N THR A 31 6.35 -91.18 -4.54
CA THR A 31 7.10 -92.07 -5.44
C THR A 31 6.57 -93.50 -5.48
N THR A 32 5.71 -93.89 -4.53
CA THR A 32 5.17 -95.26 -4.39
C THR A 32 3.64 -95.32 -4.44
N VAL A 33 2.91 -94.21 -4.30
CA VAL A 33 1.43 -94.15 -4.24
C VAL A 33 0.90 -92.95 -5.00
N VAL A 34 -0.06 -93.15 -5.91
CA VAL A 34 -0.69 -92.05 -6.66
C VAL A 34 -1.85 -91.46 -5.86
N VAL A 35 -2.04 -90.13 -5.89
CA VAL A 35 -3.19 -89.47 -5.26
C VAL A 35 -4.51 -90.12 -5.70
N ASN A 36 -5.44 -90.32 -4.77
CA ASN A 36 -6.67 -91.10 -4.94
C ASN A 36 -6.51 -92.63 -4.98
N THR A 37 -5.32 -93.19 -4.74
CA THR A 37 -5.22 -94.63 -4.43
C THR A 37 -5.95 -94.89 -3.12
N VAL A 38 -6.81 -95.90 -3.11
CA VAL A 38 -7.66 -96.27 -1.97
C VAL A 38 -7.27 -97.64 -1.47
N ALA A 39 -6.93 -97.74 -0.18
CA ALA A 39 -6.98 -99.00 0.56
C ALA A 39 -8.30 -99.02 1.33
N SER A 40 -9.01 -100.16 1.27
CA SER A 40 -10.31 -100.28 1.91
C SER A 40 -10.48 -101.69 2.44
N GLU A 41 -11.02 -101.78 3.64
CA GLU A 41 -11.25 -103.05 4.31
C GLU A 41 -12.48 -102.98 5.20
N ASN A 42 -13.18 -104.10 5.29
CA ASN A 42 -14.27 -104.31 6.23
C ASN A 42 -13.72 -105.09 7.42
N PRO A 43 -13.85 -104.57 8.65
CA PRO A 43 -13.52 -105.34 9.84
C PRO A 43 -14.34 -106.63 9.92
N ASP A 44 -13.74 -107.69 10.47
CA ASP A 44 -14.41 -108.97 10.71
C ASP A 44 -15.46 -108.90 11.84
N ASP A 45 -16.11 -110.02 12.16
CA ASP A 45 -17.12 -110.11 13.23
C ASP A 45 -16.58 -109.70 14.62
N ALA A 46 -15.25 -109.72 14.81
CA ALA A 46 -14.56 -109.27 16.01
C ALA A 46 -14.05 -107.81 15.90
N GLY A 47 -14.42 -107.08 14.84
CA GLY A 47 -14.01 -105.71 14.55
C GLY A 47 -12.55 -105.58 14.10
N ARG A 48 -11.88 -106.68 13.74
CA ARG A 48 -10.47 -106.66 13.32
C ARG A 48 -10.34 -106.26 11.86
N TYR A 49 -9.48 -105.28 11.60
CA TYR A 49 -9.05 -104.90 10.25
C TYR A 49 -7.53 -105.08 10.13
N SER A 50 -7.04 -105.32 8.93
CA SER A 50 -5.66 -105.58 8.55
C SER A 50 -5.41 -105.28 7.05
N MET A 51 -4.90 -104.09 6.76
CA MET A 51 -4.65 -103.62 5.39
C MET A 51 -3.17 -103.30 5.15
N ASP A 52 -2.65 -103.74 4.00
CA ASP A 52 -1.31 -103.39 3.53
C ASP A 52 -1.33 -102.01 2.86
N VAL A 53 -0.63 -101.04 3.46
CA VAL A 53 -0.63 -99.64 3.00
C VAL A 53 0.79 -99.12 2.90
N GLU A 54 1.16 -98.52 1.78
CA GLU A 54 2.47 -97.86 1.63
C GLU A 54 2.59 -96.59 2.50
N GLN A 55 3.81 -96.12 2.69
CA GLN A 55 4.07 -94.93 3.52
C GLN A 55 3.49 -93.67 2.87
N GLY A 56 2.80 -92.84 3.66
CA GLY A 56 2.14 -91.65 3.12
C GLY A 56 1.09 -91.04 4.05
N GLN A 57 0.50 -89.93 3.59
CA GLN A 57 -0.65 -89.30 4.25
C GLN A 57 -1.95 -89.77 3.60
N TYR A 58 -2.88 -90.21 4.44
CA TYR A 58 -4.16 -90.77 4.02
C TYR A 58 -5.31 -90.10 4.74
N THR A 59 -6.34 -89.76 3.98
CA THR A 59 -7.66 -89.41 4.50
C THR A 59 -8.34 -90.69 4.98
N VAL A 60 -8.78 -90.71 6.24
CA VAL A 60 -9.55 -91.79 6.86
C VAL A 60 -11.04 -91.49 6.71
N THR A 61 -11.79 -92.39 6.09
CA THR A 61 -13.26 -92.33 6.00
C THR A 61 -13.85 -93.62 6.53
N LEU A 62 -14.87 -93.51 7.39
CA LEU A 62 -15.64 -94.63 7.92
C LEU A 62 -17.01 -94.65 7.24
N LEU A 63 -17.33 -95.74 6.55
CA LEU A 63 -18.60 -95.91 5.84
C LEU A 63 -19.39 -97.01 6.54
N VAL A 64 -20.33 -96.63 7.38
CA VAL A 64 -21.25 -97.57 8.05
C VAL A 64 -22.50 -97.74 7.19
N GLU A 65 -22.88 -98.98 6.91
CA GLU A 65 -24.08 -99.27 6.11
C GLU A 65 -25.33 -98.62 6.72
N GLY A 66 -26.04 -97.79 5.94
CA GLY A 66 -27.20 -97.02 6.39
C GLY A 66 -26.90 -95.62 6.94
N TYR A 67 -25.63 -95.21 7.05
CA TYR A 67 -25.22 -93.88 7.49
C TYR A 67 -24.35 -93.17 6.44
N PRO A 68 -24.40 -91.83 6.34
CA PRO A 68 -23.54 -91.09 5.43
C PRO A 68 -22.05 -91.29 5.78
N PRO A 69 -21.15 -91.38 4.79
CA PRO A 69 -19.71 -91.51 5.02
C PRO A 69 -19.19 -90.45 5.99
N SER A 70 -18.52 -90.88 7.06
CA SER A 70 -17.94 -89.97 8.05
C SER A 70 -16.44 -89.83 7.82
N HIS A 71 -15.98 -88.60 7.61
CA HIS A 71 -14.56 -88.30 7.47
C HIS A 71 -13.93 -88.16 8.86
N ALA A 72 -13.05 -89.11 9.22
CA ALA A 72 -12.43 -89.17 10.54
C ALA A 72 -11.13 -88.34 10.64
N GLY A 73 -10.62 -87.81 9.53
CA GLY A 73 -9.43 -86.95 9.48
C GLY A 73 -8.30 -87.50 8.61
N VAL A 74 -7.08 -87.00 8.80
CA VAL A 74 -5.89 -87.42 8.03
C VAL A 74 -4.88 -88.10 8.95
N ILE A 75 -4.49 -89.33 8.60
CA ILE A 75 -3.44 -90.10 9.26
C ILE A 75 -2.16 -90.09 8.43
N THR A 76 -1.01 -90.14 9.10
CA THR A 76 0.30 -90.33 8.43
C THR A 76 0.85 -91.71 8.78
N VAL A 77 1.14 -92.51 7.76
CA VAL A 77 1.75 -93.85 7.87
C VAL A 77 3.24 -93.74 7.57
N TYR A 78 4.06 -94.14 8.53
CA TYR A 78 5.53 -94.22 8.47
C TYR A 78 6.01 -95.66 8.28
N ASP A 79 7.28 -95.87 7.92
CA ASP A 79 7.87 -97.20 7.71
C ASP A 79 7.87 -98.09 8.95
N ASP A 80 7.89 -97.47 10.13
CA ASP A 80 7.88 -98.11 11.44
C ASP A 80 6.50 -98.10 12.13
N SER A 81 5.43 -97.75 11.42
CA SER A 81 4.07 -97.73 11.99
C SER A 81 3.66 -99.12 12.47
N LYS A 82 3.21 -99.19 13.73
CA LYS A 82 2.90 -100.44 14.42
C LYS A 82 1.42 -100.83 14.24
N PRO A 83 1.07 -102.12 14.38
CA PRO A 83 -0.31 -102.54 14.57
C PRO A 83 -0.99 -101.70 15.67
N GLY A 84 -2.11 -101.05 15.37
CA GLY A 84 -2.85 -100.16 16.27
C GLY A 84 -2.77 -98.67 15.95
N THR A 85 -1.89 -98.22 15.04
CA THR A 85 -1.70 -96.78 14.73
C THR A 85 -2.98 -96.07 14.28
N LEU A 86 -3.86 -96.73 13.54
CA LEU A 86 -5.16 -96.15 13.15
C LEU A 86 -6.13 -96.09 14.33
N ASN A 87 -6.06 -97.01 15.30
CA ASN A 87 -6.86 -96.94 16.52
C ASN A 87 -6.41 -95.80 17.43
N ASP A 88 -5.11 -95.55 17.55
CA ASP A 88 -4.58 -94.43 18.34
C ASP A 88 -5.02 -93.09 17.73
N PHE A 89 -5.04 -92.98 16.39
CA PHE A 89 -5.55 -91.82 15.68
C PHE A 89 -7.07 -91.59 15.91
N LEU A 90 -7.87 -92.66 15.86
CA LEU A 90 -9.32 -92.59 16.09
C LEU A 90 -9.70 -92.41 17.57
N GLY A 91 -8.77 -92.64 18.51
CA GLY A 91 -9.00 -92.60 19.96
C GLY A 91 -8.47 -91.35 20.68
N ALA A 92 -7.79 -90.43 20.00
CA ALA A 92 -7.29 -89.20 20.60
C ALA A 92 -8.42 -88.14 20.69
N MET A 93 -8.84 -87.76 21.90
CA MET A 93 -9.72 -86.59 22.07
C MET A 93 -9.01 -85.36 21.50
N THR A 94 -9.68 -84.62 20.63
CA THR A 94 -9.14 -83.40 20.03
C THR A 94 -9.60 -82.17 20.82
N GLU A 95 -8.83 -81.08 20.77
CA GLU A 95 -9.07 -79.84 21.54
C GLU A 95 -10.41 -79.16 21.19
N ASP A 96 -11.03 -79.55 20.06
CA ASP A 96 -12.37 -79.17 19.64
C ASP A 96 -13.49 -79.85 20.44
N ASP A 97 -13.24 -81.02 21.04
CA ASP A 97 -14.26 -81.78 21.79
C ASP A 97 -14.56 -81.21 23.19
N VAL A 98 -13.76 -80.23 23.66
CA VAL A 98 -13.83 -79.69 25.03
C VAL A 98 -14.18 -78.19 25.09
N ARG A 99 -14.39 -77.51 23.95
CA ARG A 99 -14.69 -76.07 23.91
C ARG A 99 -16.21 -75.83 23.78
N PRO A 100 -16.90 -75.27 24.80
CA PRO A 100 -18.32 -74.97 24.69
C PRO A 100 -18.57 -73.87 23.64
N GLU A 101 -19.52 -74.10 22.72
CA GLU A 101 -19.94 -73.12 21.68
C GLU A 101 -20.36 -71.76 22.26
N ALA A 102 -20.74 -71.71 23.54
CA ALA A 102 -21.01 -70.49 24.28
C ALA A 102 -19.78 -69.58 24.42
N LEU A 103 -18.58 -70.15 24.67
CA LEU A 103 -17.34 -69.37 24.80
C LEU A 103 -16.90 -68.79 23.45
N ARG A 104 -17.05 -69.56 22.36
CA ARG A 104 -16.72 -69.11 21.00
C ARG A 104 -17.60 -67.93 20.55
N ARG A 105 -18.89 -67.96 20.90
CA ARG A 105 -19.82 -66.85 20.63
C ARG A 105 -19.58 -65.64 21.52
N PHE A 106 -19.13 -65.86 22.76
CA PHE A 106 -18.78 -64.79 23.68
C PHE A 106 -17.52 -64.04 23.21
N GLU A 107 -16.47 -64.75 22.80
CA GLU A 107 -15.24 -64.12 22.27
C GLU A 107 -15.50 -63.35 20.97
N ALA A 108 -16.28 -63.90 20.03
CA ALA A 108 -16.67 -63.19 18.82
C ALA A 108 -17.53 -61.93 19.09
N MET A 109 -18.36 -61.97 20.15
CA MET A 109 -19.15 -60.82 20.58
C MET A 109 -18.27 -59.75 21.26
N VAL A 110 -17.27 -60.15 22.04
CA VAL A 110 -16.30 -59.24 22.66
C VAL A 110 -15.41 -58.57 21.60
N GLU A 111 -14.95 -59.30 20.58
CA GLU A 111 -14.21 -58.71 19.45
C GLU A 111 -15.06 -57.72 18.65
N GLU A 112 -16.34 -58.03 18.42
CA GLU A 112 -17.26 -57.11 17.72
C GLU A 112 -17.58 -55.87 18.56
N VAL A 113 -17.76 -56.01 19.88
CA VAL A 113 -17.92 -54.87 20.81
C VAL A 113 -16.65 -54.03 20.86
N ALA A 114 -15.46 -54.64 20.86
CA ALA A 114 -14.19 -53.91 20.81
C ALA A 114 -14.00 -53.15 19.47
N ARG A 115 -14.45 -53.73 18.36
CA ARG A 115 -14.46 -53.08 17.04
C ARG A 115 -15.42 -51.89 17.02
N GLN A 116 -16.63 -52.06 17.53
CA GLN A 116 -17.65 -51.01 17.62
C GLN A 116 -17.21 -49.87 18.56
N ALA A 117 -16.58 -50.18 19.70
CA ALA A 117 -16.01 -49.19 20.60
C ALA A 117 -14.87 -48.38 19.95
N SER A 118 -14.04 -49.04 19.13
CA SER A 118 -12.98 -48.37 18.37
C SER A 118 -13.52 -47.45 17.28
N GLU A 119 -14.61 -47.82 16.61
CA GLU A 119 -15.31 -46.96 15.64
C GLU A 119 -15.99 -45.77 16.33
N ALA A 120 -16.65 -46.00 17.47
CA ALA A 120 -17.26 -44.94 18.27
C ALA A 120 -16.20 -43.93 18.78
N SER A 121 -15.03 -44.40 19.21
CA SER A 121 -13.91 -43.53 19.63
C SER A 121 -13.35 -42.69 18.47
N ARG A 122 -13.21 -43.27 17.27
CA ARG A 122 -12.80 -42.52 16.06
C ARG A 122 -13.84 -41.48 15.68
N ASN A 123 -15.13 -41.81 15.72
CA ASN A 123 -16.20 -40.87 15.44
C ASN A 123 -16.27 -39.73 16.48
N ALA A 124 -16.02 -40.02 17.75
CA ALA A 124 -15.92 -39.00 18.79
C ALA A 124 -14.72 -38.05 18.58
N THR A 125 -13.59 -38.58 18.12
CA THR A 125 -12.41 -37.77 17.78
C THR A 125 -12.67 -36.90 16.55
N ALA A 126 -13.31 -37.44 15.51
CA ALA A 126 -13.70 -36.68 14.33
C ALA A 126 -14.72 -35.57 14.67
N ALA A 127 -15.67 -35.84 15.57
CA ALA A 127 -16.61 -34.84 16.06
C ALA A 127 -15.91 -33.75 16.90
N GLY A 128 -14.91 -34.10 17.71
CA GLY A 128 -14.07 -33.14 18.43
C GLY A 128 -13.30 -32.22 17.48
N GLN A 129 -12.67 -32.78 16.45
CA GLN A 129 -11.96 -32.00 15.42
C GLN A 129 -12.89 -31.08 14.62
N ALA A 130 -14.11 -31.55 14.29
CA ALA A 130 -15.12 -30.71 13.64
C ALA A 130 -15.60 -29.56 14.54
N SER A 131 -15.68 -29.78 15.86
CA SER A 131 -16.02 -28.73 16.84
C SER A 131 -14.92 -27.67 16.94
N GLU A 132 -13.65 -28.07 16.95
CA GLU A 132 -12.50 -27.14 16.94
C GLU A 132 -12.42 -26.33 15.64
N GLN A 133 -12.71 -26.96 14.49
CA GLN A 133 -12.81 -26.25 13.22
C GLN A 133 -13.97 -25.26 13.20
N ALA A 134 -15.12 -25.60 13.78
CA ALA A 134 -16.26 -24.69 13.89
C ALA A 134 -15.94 -23.48 14.80
N GLN A 135 -15.23 -23.70 15.92
CA GLN A 135 -14.75 -22.61 16.78
C GLN A 135 -13.72 -21.72 16.06
N THR A 136 -12.84 -22.30 15.26
CA THR A 136 -11.88 -21.55 14.43
C THR A 136 -12.60 -20.68 13.40
N SER A 137 -13.60 -21.23 12.71
CA SER A 137 -14.42 -20.50 11.74
C SER A 137 -15.24 -19.37 12.41
N ALA A 138 -15.74 -19.58 13.63
CA ALA A 138 -16.40 -18.53 14.40
C ALA A 138 -15.44 -17.40 14.80
N GLY A 139 -14.18 -17.73 15.13
CA GLY A 139 -13.12 -16.75 15.37
C GLY A 139 -12.81 -15.91 14.13
N GLN A 140 -12.65 -16.56 12.97
CA GLN A 140 -12.41 -15.89 11.69
C GLN A 140 -13.58 -14.99 11.25
N ALA A 141 -14.82 -15.40 11.54
CA ALA A 141 -16.01 -14.56 11.31
C ALA A 141 -16.01 -13.31 12.21
N SER A 142 -15.59 -13.43 13.47
CA SER A 142 -15.44 -12.29 14.39
C SER A 142 -14.34 -11.32 13.94
N GLU A 143 -13.22 -11.85 13.44
CA GLU A 143 -12.14 -11.04 12.86
C GLU A 143 -12.59 -10.31 11.58
N SER A 144 -13.35 -10.99 10.73
CA SER A 144 -13.94 -10.41 9.51
C SER A 144 -14.96 -9.31 9.82
N ALA A 145 -15.79 -9.50 10.85
CA ALA A 145 -16.71 -8.45 11.32
C ALA A 145 -15.96 -7.22 11.85
N THR A 146 -14.84 -7.43 12.54
CA THR A 146 -13.97 -6.34 13.03
C THR A 146 -13.30 -5.60 11.85
N ALA A 147 -12.83 -6.33 10.84
CA ALA A 147 -12.28 -5.74 9.62
C ALA A 147 -13.33 -4.91 8.85
N ALA A 148 -14.58 -5.35 8.80
CA ALA A 148 -15.67 -4.61 8.17
C ALA A 148 -16.01 -3.29 8.90
N VAL A 149 -16.00 -3.30 10.24
CA VAL A 149 -16.19 -2.08 11.04
C VAL A 149 -15.04 -1.08 10.82
N ASN A 150 -13.79 -1.58 10.76
CA ASN A 150 -12.63 -0.74 10.47
C ASN A 150 -12.67 -0.15 9.05
N ALA A 151 -13.13 -0.93 8.07
CA ALA A 151 -13.33 -0.47 6.70
C ALA A 151 -14.42 0.60 6.60
N ALA A 152 -15.51 0.46 7.36
CA ALA A 152 -16.56 1.49 7.44
C ALA A 152 -16.03 2.80 8.06
N GLY A 153 -15.22 2.71 9.13
CA GLY A 153 -14.57 3.88 9.72
C GLY A 153 -13.57 4.56 8.78
N ALA A 154 -12.81 3.78 8.00
CA ALA A 154 -11.91 4.31 6.97
C ALA A 154 -12.68 5.01 5.82
N ALA A 155 -13.85 4.51 5.46
CA ALA A 155 -14.73 5.13 4.48
C ALA A 155 -15.32 6.46 4.98
N GLU A 156 -15.74 6.53 6.25
CA GLU A 156 -16.25 7.75 6.89
C GLU A 156 -15.15 8.83 7.03
N ALA A 157 -13.93 8.43 7.37
CA ALA A 157 -12.76 9.31 7.38
C ALA A 157 -12.43 9.83 5.97
N SER A 158 -12.53 8.97 4.95
CA SER A 158 -12.30 9.35 3.54
C SER A 158 -13.37 10.32 3.03
N ALA A 159 -14.63 10.16 3.42
CA ALA A 159 -15.71 11.09 3.09
C ALA A 159 -15.47 12.48 3.72
N THR A 160 -14.96 12.52 4.96
CA THR A 160 -14.59 13.76 5.66
C THR A 160 -13.40 14.45 5.01
N GLN A 161 -12.41 13.68 4.54
CA GLN A 161 -11.26 14.19 3.80
C GLN A 161 -11.70 14.80 2.46
N ALA A 162 -12.61 14.15 1.73
CA ALA A 162 -13.17 14.65 0.47
C ALA A 162 -13.95 15.96 0.67
N ALA A 163 -14.75 16.07 1.74
CA ALA A 163 -15.44 17.32 2.09
C ALA A 163 -14.46 18.46 2.40
N SER A 164 -13.35 18.16 3.09
CA SER A 164 -12.29 19.15 3.39
C SER A 164 -11.54 19.60 2.14
N SER A 165 -11.31 18.69 1.18
CA SER A 165 -10.73 19.02 -0.12
C SER A 165 -11.67 19.86 -0.99
N ALA A 166 -12.98 19.59 -0.97
CA ALA A 166 -13.97 20.42 -1.64
C ALA A 166 -14.01 21.86 -1.08
N ALA A 167 -13.96 22.01 0.24
CA ALA A 167 -13.87 23.32 0.89
C ALA A 167 -12.57 24.08 0.54
N SER A 168 -11.45 23.35 0.43
CA SER A 168 -10.17 23.93 0.00
C SER A 168 -10.19 24.37 -1.47
N ALA A 169 -10.90 23.64 -2.32
CA ALA A 169 -11.12 24.01 -3.72
C ALA A 169 -12.03 25.24 -3.86
N GLU A 170 -13.10 25.34 -3.07
CA GLU A 170 -13.93 26.56 -2.99
C GLU A 170 -13.13 27.79 -2.53
N SER A 171 -12.29 27.63 -1.49
CA SER A 171 -11.41 28.70 -1.02
C SER A 171 -10.40 29.13 -2.09
N SER A 172 -9.86 28.17 -2.84
CA SER A 172 -8.93 28.43 -3.95
C SER A 172 -9.63 29.14 -5.12
N ALA A 173 -10.87 28.76 -5.44
CA ALA A 173 -11.70 29.44 -6.45
C ALA A 173 -12.05 30.87 -6.03
N GLY A 174 -12.33 31.09 -4.74
CA GLY A 174 -12.51 32.43 -4.17
C GLY A 174 -11.24 33.28 -4.32
N THR A 175 -10.07 32.71 -4.01
CA THR A 175 -8.77 33.39 -4.15
C THR A 175 -8.47 33.73 -5.62
N ALA A 176 -8.76 32.81 -6.55
CA ALA A 176 -8.62 33.05 -7.99
C ALA A 176 -9.54 34.18 -8.48
N THR A 177 -10.77 34.25 -7.95
CA THR A 177 -11.73 35.33 -8.25
C THR A 177 -11.22 36.68 -7.75
N THR A 178 -10.66 36.73 -6.54
CA THR A 178 -10.01 37.93 -6.00
C THR A 178 -8.83 38.38 -6.86
N LYS A 179 -7.97 37.44 -7.27
CA LYS A 179 -6.82 37.73 -8.15
C LYS A 179 -7.23 38.22 -9.54
N ALA A 180 -8.32 37.70 -10.11
CA ALA A 180 -8.89 38.22 -11.35
C ALA A 180 -9.41 39.66 -11.20
N GLY A 181 -10.00 39.99 -10.04
CA GLY A 181 -10.39 41.35 -9.69
C GLY A 181 -9.19 42.31 -9.57
N GLU A 182 -8.11 41.87 -8.91
CA GLU A 182 -6.85 42.64 -8.79
C GLU A 182 -6.17 42.87 -10.15
N ALA A 183 -6.20 41.86 -11.03
CA ALA A 183 -5.70 41.99 -12.41
C ALA A 183 -6.53 43.00 -13.22
N SER A 184 -7.85 42.98 -13.06
CA SER A 184 -8.77 43.93 -13.71
C SER A 184 -8.54 45.37 -13.23
N ALA A 185 -8.28 45.56 -11.93
CA ALA A 185 -7.92 46.86 -11.36
C ALA A 185 -6.56 47.35 -11.89
N SER A 186 -5.57 46.46 -12.01
CA SER A 186 -4.26 46.77 -12.56
C SER A 186 -4.32 47.16 -14.05
N ALA A 187 -5.19 46.50 -14.83
CA ALA A 187 -5.45 46.88 -16.22
C ALA A 187 -6.09 48.28 -16.33
N ALA A 188 -7.03 48.62 -15.44
CA ALA A 188 -7.63 49.95 -15.39
C ALA A 188 -6.61 51.04 -14.99
N SER A 189 -5.67 50.72 -14.08
CA SER A 189 -4.56 51.61 -13.74
C SER A 189 -3.61 51.82 -14.94
N ALA A 190 -3.35 50.77 -15.72
CA ALA A 190 -2.55 50.88 -16.95
C ALA A 190 -3.24 51.75 -18.02
N ASP A 191 -4.55 51.65 -18.16
CA ASP A 191 -5.33 52.51 -19.07
C ASP A 191 -5.36 53.98 -18.62
N THR A 192 -5.39 54.19 -17.30
CA THR A 192 -5.26 55.53 -16.70
C THR A 192 -3.87 56.11 -16.99
N ALA A 193 -2.81 55.31 -16.84
CA ALA A 193 -1.44 55.70 -17.17
C ALA A 193 -1.24 55.98 -18.67
N ARG A 194 -1.87 55.19 -19.55
CA ARG A 194 -1.91 55.43 -21.00
C ARG A 194 -2.57 56.77 -21.34
N THR A 195 -3.68 57.08 -20.67
CA THR A 195 -4.41 58.34 -20.84
C THR A 195 -3.59 59.53 -20.35
N ALA A 196 -2.90 59.38 -19.22
CA ALA A 196 -1.96 60.38 -18.70
C ALA A 196 -0.77 60.61 -19.65
N ALA A 197 -0.19 59.54 -20.20
CA ALA A 197 0.90 59.63 -21.18
C ALA A 197 0.44 60.32 -22.49
N ALA A 198 -0.79 60.05 -22.95
CA ALA A 198 -1.37 60.74 -24.10
C ALA A 198 -1.61 62.23 -23.83
N ALA A 199 -2.05 62.60 -22.62
CA ALA A 199 -2.18 63.99 -22.18
C ALA A 199 -0.81 64.70 -22.10
N SER A 200 0.23 64.01 -21.60
CA SER A 200 1.60 64.51 -21.59
C SER A 200 2.17 64.70 -23.00
N ALA A 201 1.87 63.79 -23.94
CA ALA A 201 2.26 63.93 -25.33
C ALA A 201 1.55 65.12 -26.02
N ALA A 202 0.28 65.36 -25.69
CA ALA A 202 -0.45 66.54 -26.15
C ALA A 202 0.13 67.84 -25.56
N ALA A 203 0.51 67.84 -24.27
CA ALA A 203 1.19 68.97 -23.63
C ALA A 203 2.58 69.23 -24.24
N ALA A 204 3.30 68.18 -24.64
CA ALA A 204 4.57 68.29 -25.36
C ALA A 204 4.37 68.93 -26.75
N LYS A 205 3.33 68.56 -27.50
CA LYS A 205 2.96 69.21 -28.77
C LYS A 205 2.53 70.66 -28.61
N THR A 206 1.80 70.99 -27.54
CA THR A 206 1.49 72.39 -27.21
C THR A 206 2.76 73.17 -26.87
N SER A 207 3.73 72.53 -26.20
CA SER A 207 5.04 73.14 -25.90
C SER A 207 5.91 73.32 -27.14
N GLU A 208 5.83 72.39 -28.11
CA GLU A 208 6.43 72.52 -29.44
C GLU A 208 5.83 73.72 -30.21
N ALA A 209 4.50 73.86 -30.22
CA ALA A 209 3.82 75.01 -30.82
C ALA A 209 4.15 76.34 -30.12
N ASN A 210 4.29 76.33 -28.79
CA ASN A 210 4.75 77.49 -28.02
C ASN A 210 6.22 77.83 -28.30
N ALA A 211 7.07 76.82 -28.54
CA ALA A 211 8.45 77.01 -28.96
C ALA A 211 8.52 77.58 -30.39
N ASP A 212 7.61 77.21 -31.29
CA ASP A 212 7.47 77.81 -32.64
C ASP A 212 6.94 79.24 -32.62
N ALA A 213 5.97 79.54 -31.75
CA ALA A 213 5.52 80.91 -31.51
C ALA A 213 6.66 81.76 -30.92
N SER A 214 7.45 81.19 -30.01
CA SER A 214 8.65 81.82 -29.44
C SER A 214 9.77 81.99 -30.47
N ARG A 215 9.91 81.05 -31.41
CA ARG A 215 10.82 81.13 -32.57
C ARG A 215 10.45 82.28 -33.49
N THR A 216 9.15 82.51 -33.71
CA THR A 216 8.62 83.62 -34.50
C THR A 216 8.85 84.96 -33.79
N ALA A 217 8.51 85.06 -32.50
CA ALA A 217 8.77 86.25 -31.68
C ALA A 217 10.27 86.55 -31.49
N ALA A 218 11.11 85.52 -31.45
CA ALA A 218 12.58 85.64 -31.44
C ALA A 218 13.12 86.11 -32.80
N GLY A 219 12.47 85.77 -33.92
CA GLY A 219 12.78 86.29 -35.25
C GLY A 219 12.50 87.80 -35.36
N ASP A 220 11.34 88.24 -34.85
CA ASP A 220 10.98 89.66 -34.74
C ASP A 220 11.95 90.43 -33.80
N SER A 221 12.45 89.76 -32.76
CA SER A 221 13.45 90.29 -31.84
C SER A 221 14.90 90.24 -32.38
N ALA A 222 15.22 89.31 -33.28
CA ALA A 222 16.53 89.19 -33.93
C ALA A 222 16.79 90.34 -34.91
N ALA A 223 15.73 90.86 -35.53
CA ALA A 223 15.77 92.13 -36.26
C ALA A 223 16.16 93.31 -35.36
N ALA A 224 15.87 93.24 -34.04
CA ALA A 224 16.32 94.20 -33.04
C ALA A 224 17.71 93.87 -32.45
N ALA A 225 18.12 92.59 -32.41
CA ALA A 225 19.35 92.09 -31.78
C ALA A 225 20.62 92.11 -32.65
N ALA A 226 20.53 92.46 -33.94
CA ALA A 226 21.69 92.84 -34.76
C ALA A 226 22.56 93.95 -34.09
N ALA A 227 22.05 94.60 -33.05
CA ALA A 227 22.77 95.49 -32.15
C ALA A 227 23.70 94.83 -31.09
N SER A 228 23.71 93.50 -30.87
CA SER A 228 24.31 92.86 -29.66
C SER A 228 25.33 91.73 -29.92
N ALA A 229 26.25 91.92 -30.86
CA ALA A 229 27.27 90.97 -31.33
C ALA A 229 28.34 90.48 -30.30
N THR A 230 28.32 90.91 -29.04
CA THR A 230 29.42 90.67 -28.07
C THR A 230 29.26 89.36 -27.25
N ALA A 231 28.11 88.69 -27.31
CA ALA A 231 27.80 87.53 -26.45
C ALA A 231 28.26 86.14 -26.98
N ALA A 232 28.95 86.08 -28.12
CA ALA A 232 29.11 84.87 -28.93
C ALA A 232 30.08 83.78 -28.41
N GLN A 233 30.91 84.03 -27.38
CA GLN A 233 32.01 83.11 -27.01
C GLN A 233 31.62 82.03 -25.99
N THR A 234 30.57 82.25 -25.18
CA THR A 234 30.06 81.28 -24.18
C THR A 234 29.16 80.19 -24.80
N SER A 235 28.72 80.39 -26.04
CA SER A 235 27.76 79.50 -26.73
C SER A 235 28.40 78.28 -27.40
N ALA A 236 29.72 78.28 -27.61
CA ALA A 236 30.43 77.18 -28.28
C ALA A 236 30.58 75.92 -27.40
N GLU A 237 30.73 76.07 -26.07
CA GLU A 237 30.86 74.94 -25.14
C GLU A 237 29.54 74.25 -24.81
N ARG A 238 28.40 74.96 -24.90
CA ARG A 238 27.05 74.40 -24.69
C ARG A 238 26.56 73.54 -25.87
N ALA A 239 27.04 73.78 -27.08
CA ALA A 239 26.65 73.01 -28.27
C ALA A 239 27.17 71.55 -28.25
N GLY A 240 28.38 71.31 -27.73
CA GLY A 240 28.96 69.95 -27.62
C GLY A 240 28.31 69.07 -26.53
N ALA A 241 27.82 69.69 -25.46
CA ALA A 241 27.06 68.98 -24.41
C ALA A 241 25.67 68.55 -24.90
N SER A 242 25.02 69.35 -25.75
CA SER A 242 23.72 69.02 -26.35
C SER A 242 23.78 67.90 -27.40
N GLU A 243 24.89 67.76 -28.13
CA GLU A 243 25.10 66.65 -29.08
C GLU A 243 25.24 65.28 -28.36
N THR A 244 25.90 65.27 -27.20
CA THR A 244 26.08 64.07 -26.37
C THR A 244 24.78 63.65 -25.67
N ALA A 245 23.97 64.63 -25.24
CA ALA A 245 22.65 64.37 -24.67
C ALA A 245 21.65 63.82 -25.72
N ALA A 246 21.71 64.32 -26.97
CA ALA A 246 20.88 63.84 -28.06
C ALA A 246 21.13 62.36 -28.40
N LYS A 247 22.39 61.91 -28.47
CA LYS A 247 22.74 60.49 -28.68
C LYS A 247 22.33 59.59 -27.51
N THR A 248 22.37 60.10 -26.28
CA THR A 248 21.93 59.37 -25.08
C THR A 248 20.41 59.18 -25.07
N SER A 249 19.65 60.21 -25.46
CA SER A 249 18.19 60.12 -25.57
C SER A 249 17.71 59.27 -26.74
N GLU A 250 18.44 59.23 -27.86
CA GLU A 250 18.18 58.32 -28.98
C GLU A 250 18.36 56.84 -28.56
N THR A 251 19.39 56.56 -27.75
CA THR A 251 19.67 55.22 -27.19
C THR A 251 18.62 54.80 -26.15
N GLN A 252 18.14 55.75 -25.33
CA GLN A 252 17.05 55.52 -24.37
C GLN A 252 15.71 55.27 -25.06
N ALA A 253 15.39 56.00 -26.15
CA ALA A 253 14.18 55.78 -26.94
C ALA A 253 14.16 54.39 -27.62
N ALA A 254 15.31 53.93 -28.12
CA ALA A 254 15.44 52.59 -28.67
C ALA A 254 15.29 51.48 -27.61
N SER A 255 15.78 51.73 -26.39
CA SER A 255 15.64 50.80 -25.26
C SER A 255 14.19 50.70 -24.77
N SER A 256 13.49 51.85 -24.64
CA SER A 256 12.08 51.89 -24.26
C SER A 256 11.14 51.25 -25.29
N ALA A 257 11.50 51.28 -26.58
CA ALA A 257 10.78 50.53 -27.62
C ALA A 257 10.98 49.01 -27.48
N GLY A 258 12.16 48.56 -27.08
CA GLY A 258 12.46 47.16 -26.75
C GLY A 258 11.69 46.66 -25.53
N ASP A 259 11.64 47.46 -24.46
CA ASP A 259 10.92 47.13 -23.22
C ASP A 259 9.40 47.03 -23.44
N ALA A 260 8.85 47.87 -24.33
CA ALA A 260 7.45 47.79 -24.75
C ALA A 260 7.15 46.49 -25.53
N GLY A 261 8.09 46.03 -26.37
CA GLY A 261 7.97 44.74 -27.09
C GLY A 261 8.09 43.52 -26.16
N ALA A 262 8.97 43.58 -25.16
CA ALA A 262 9.11 42.54 -24.14
C ALA A 262 7.85 42.46 -23.27
N SER A 263 7.26 43.60 -22.90
CA SER A 263 6.02 43.67 -22.11
C SER A 263 4.81 43.13 -22.87
N ALA A 264 4.71 43.37 -24.19
CA ALA A 264 3.67 42.77 -25.03
C ALA A 264 3.79 41.24 -25.13
N THR A 265 5.03 40.73 -25.15
CA THR A 265 5.30 39.28 -25.18
C THR A 265 4.97 38.63 -23.84
N ALA A 266 5.28 39.30 -22.72
CA ALA A 266 4.91 38.84 -21.38
C ALA A 266 3.39 38.81 -21.18
N ALA A 267 2.66 39.81 -21.68
CA ALA A 267 1.19 39.83 -21.62
C ALA A 267 0.56 38.66 -22.40
N ALA A 268 1.06 38.35 -23.59
CA ALA A 268 0.60 37.21 -24.39
C ALA A 268 0.92 35.85 -23.72
N ALA A 269 2.06 35.75 -23.03
CA ALA A 269 2.42 34.57 -22.25
C ALA A 269 1.49 34.39 -21.03
N SER A 270 1.12 35.49 -20.36
CA SER A 270 0.17 35.46 -19.24
C SER A 270 -1.25 35.10 -19.67
N GLU A 271 -1.70 35.54 -20.85
CA GLU A 271 -3.01 35.13 -21.41
C GLU A 271 -3.04 33.63 -21.73
N LYS A 272 -1.94 33.09 -22.27
CA LYS A 272 -1.79 31.66 -22.54
C LYS A 272 -1.74 30.83 -21.25
N ALA A 273 -1.10 31.34 -20.20
CA ALA A 273 -1.08 30.71 -18.89
C ALA A 273 -2.47 30.70 -18.23
N ALA A 274 -3.22 31.80 -18.33
CA ALA A 274 -4.59 31.89 -17.83
C ALA A 274 -5.54 30.89 -18.55
N ALA A 275 -5.39 30.73 -19.87
CA ALA A 275 -6.14 29.75 -20.65
C ALA A 275 -5.79 28.31 -20.26
N ALA A 276 -4.51 28.02 -20.00
CA ALA A 276 -4.06 26.71 -19.50
C ALA A 276 -4.61 26.40 -18.10
N SER A 277 -4.64 27.39 -17.20
CA SER A 277 -5.24 27.24 -15.87
C SER A 277 -6.76 27.02 -15.92
N ALA A 278 -7.47 27.66 -16.84
CA ALA A 278 -8.91 27.42 -17.05
C ALA A 278 -9.18 26.00 -17.58
N ALA A 279 -8.32 25.46 -18.46
CA ALA A 279 -8.40 24.08 -18.93
C ALA A 279 -8.08 23.06 -17.83
N ALA A 280 -7.11 23.36 -16.96
CA ALA A 280 -6.79 22.53 -15.80
C ALA A 280 -7.96 22.49 -14.79
N ALA A 281 -8.65 23.61 -14.55
CA ALA A 281 -9.83 23.66 -13.70
C ALA A 281 -10.98 22.77 -14.24
N LYS A 282 -11.24 22.81 -15.56
CA LYS A 282 -12.24 21.95 -16.23
C LYS A 282 -11.91 20.46 -16.17
N THR A 283 -10.62 20.14 -16.28
CA THR A 283 -10.12 18.77 -16.13
C THR A 283 -10.30 18.29 -14.69
N SER A 284 -10.05 19.17 -13.71
CA SER A 284 -10.24 18.86 -12.30
C SER A 284 -11.71 18.66 -11.92
N GLU A 285 -12.64 19.41 -12.53
CA GLU A 285 -14.09 19.23 -12.38
C GLU A 285 -14.57 17.87 -12.94
N THR A 286 -13.98 17.45 -14.06
CA THR A 286 -14.22 16.14 -14.68
C THR A 286 -13.68 15.00 -13.82
N ASN A 287 -12.50 15.19 -13.21
CA ASN A 287 -11.89 14.22 -12.29
C ASN A 287 -12.71 14.09 -10.99
N ALA A 288 -13.29 15.18 -10.49
CA ALA A 288 -14.19 15.17 -9.34
C ALA A 288 -15.50 14.39 -9.64
N ALA A 289 -16.10 14.60 -10.82
CA ALA A 289 -17.30 13.85 -11.25
C ALA A 289 -17.02 12.35 -11.43
N THR A 290 -15.85 12.00 -11.95
CA THR A 290 -15.39 10.61 -12.10
C THR A 290 -15.15 9.94 -10.74
N SER A 291 -14.59 10.68 -9.79
CA SER A 291 -14.36 10.21 -8.42
C SER A 291 -15.67 9.98 -7.67
N ALA A 292 -16.67 10.86 -7.84
CA ALA A 292 -18.01 10.68 -7.28
C ALA A 292 -18.72 9.43 -7.83
N SER A 293 -18.58 9.15 -9.12
CA SER A 293 -19.14 7.94 -9.76
C SER A 293 -18.47 6.66 -9.26
N THR A 294 -17.16 6.72 -9.00
CA THR A 294 -16.38 5.60 -8.46
C THR A 294 -16.72 5.29 -7.01
N ALA A 295 -16.99 6.32 -6.20
CA ALA A 295 -17.46 6.18 -4.83
C ALA A 295 -18.85 5.51 -4.77
N ALA A 296 -19.77 5.88 -5.67
CA ALA A 296 -21.08 5.25 -5.78
C ALA A 296 -21.01 3.76 -6.19
N ALA A 297 -20.12 3.41 -7.11
CA ALA A 297 -19.87 2.02 -7.51
C ALA A 297 -19.28 1.20 -6.35
N SER A 298 -18.37 1.79 -5.57
CA SER A 298 -17.76 1.15 -4.40
C SER A 298 -18.76 0.90 -3.27
N ALA A 299 -19.67 1.86 -3.03
CA ALA A 299 -20.78 1.67 -2.09
C ALA A 299 -21.72 0.52 -2.52
N THR A 300 -21.95 0.38 -3.82
CA THR A 300 -22.76 -0.72 -4.38
C THR A 300 -22.08 -2.07 -4.16
N ALA A 301 -20.78 -2.18 -4.46
CA ALA A 301 -20.00 -3.40 -4.24
C ALA A 301 -19.93 -3.81 -2.76
N ALA A 302 -19.82 -2.83 -1.84
CA ALA A 302 -19.88 -3.08 -0.40
C ALA A 302 -21.27 -3.62 0.03
N SER A 303 -22.36 -3.11 -0.55
CA SER A 303 -23.72 -3.61 -0.26
C SER A 303 -23.95 -5.04 -0.76
N SER A 304 -23.37 -5.40 -1.91
CA SER A 304 -23.39 -6.78 -2.43
C SER A 304 -22.59 -7.72 -1.54
N SER A 305 -21.39 -7.31 -1.11
CA SER A 305 -20.54 -8.11 -0.22
C SER A 305 -21.20 -8.33 1.16
N ALA A 306 -21.91 -7.32 1.69
CA ALA A 306 -22.69 -7.46 2.92
C ALA A 306 -23.86 -8.44 2.78
N SER A 307 -24.46 -8.53 1.58
CA SER A 307 -25.54 -9.49 1.28
C SER A 307 -25.02 -10.92 1.13
N GLU A 308 -23.82 -11.10 0.58
CA GLU A 308 -23.15 -12.41 0.50
C GLU A 308 -22.70 -12.91 1.87
N ALA A 309 -22.21 -12.00 2.73
CA ALA A 309 -21.86 -12.31 4.11
C ALA A 309 -23.08 -12.73 4.95
N SER A 310 -24.24 -12.06 4.78
CA SER A 310 -25.47 -12.47 5.48
C SER A 310 -25.98 -13.84 5.01
N THR A 311 -25.78 -14.17 3.74
CA THR A 311 -26.11 -15.49 3.17
C THR A 311 -25.20 -16.59 3.75
N HIS A 312 -23.90 -16.31 3.91
CA HIS A 312 -22.97 -17.24 4.56
C HIS A 312 -23.26 -17.44 6.05
N ALA A 313 -23.65 -16.38 6.77
CA ALA A 313 -24.08 -16.49 8.16
C ALA A 313 -25.31 -17.41 8.31
N ALA A 314 -26.30 -17.28 7.43
CA ALA A 314 -27.48 -18.15 7.44
C ALA A 314 -27.14 -19.63 7.09
N ALA A 315 -26.18 -19.86 6.19
CA ALA A 315 -25.69 -21.20 5.88
C ALA A 315 -24.92 -21.82 7.07
N SER A 316 -24.21 -20.99 7.83
CA SER A 316 -23.52 -21.40 9.06
C SER A 316 -24.50 -21.79 10.18
N ASP A 317 -25.57 -21.03 10.40
CA ASP A 317 -26.61 -21.37 11.38
C ASP A 317 -27.33 -22.70 11.04
N THR A 318 -27.53 -22.94 9.75
CA THR A 318 -28.07 -24.21 9.24
C THR A 318 -27.12 -25.37 9.54
N SER A 319 -25.81 -25.17 9.33
CA SER A 319 -24.78 -26.17 9.59
C SER A 319 -24.61 -26.46 11.09
N ALA A 320 -24.69 -25.44 11.94
CA ALA A 320 -24.70 -25.60 13.40
C ALA A 320 -25.91 -26.39 13.90
N SER A 321 -27.09 -26.17 13.28
CA SER A 321 -28.31 -26.91 13.61
C SER A 321 -28.21 -28.39 13.23
N LEU A 322 -27.59 -28.71 12.09
CA LEU A 322 -27.33 -30.10 11.66
C LEU A 322 -26.30 -30.79 12.55
N ALA A 323 -25.27 -30.07 13.01
CA ALA A 323 -24.29 -30.58 13.97
C ALA A 323 -24.92 -30.88 15.34
N ALA A 324 -25.83 -30.03 15.83
CA ALA A 324 -26.58 -30.27 17.07
C ALA A 324 -27.50 -31.50 16.97
N GLN A 325 -28.14 -31.72 15.81
CA GLN A 325 -28.93 -32.92 15.54
C GLN A 325 -28.05 -34.19 15.52
N SER A 326 -26.86 -34.11 14.92
CA SER A 326 -25.89 -35.21 14.90
C SER A 326 -25.37 -35.57 16.31
N SER A 327 -25.09 -34.55 17.13
CA SER A 327 -24.71 -34.73 18.55
C SER A 327 -25.83 -35.41 19.36
N THR A 328 -27.08 -35.01 19.14
CA THR A 328 -28.25 -35.65 19.78
C THR A 328 -28.39 -37.11 19.36
N ALA A 329 -28.17 -37.41 18.08
CA ALA A 329 -28.19 -38.78 17.56
C ALA A 329 -27.05 -39.64 18.11
N ALA A 330 -25.85 -39.07 18.28
CA ALA A 330 -24.70 -39.73 18.90
C ALA A 330 -24.93 -40.02 20.39
N GLY A 331 -25.51 -39.07 21.13
CA GLY A 331 -25.93 -39.28 22.52
C GLY A 331 -26.94 -40.43 22.66
N ALA A 332 -27.95 -40.46 21.79
CA ALA A 332 -28.93 -41.55 21.76
C ALA A 332 -28.33 -42.92 21.34
N ALA A 333 -27.20 -42.93 20.63
CA ALA A 333 -26.47 -44.16 20.30
C ALA A 333 -25.60 -44.62 21.49
N ALA A 334 -24.97 -43.70 22.21
CA ALA A 334 -24.22 -43.98 23.43
C ALA A 334 -25.11 -44.58 24.53
N THR A 335 -26.29 -44.00 24.77
CA THR A 335 -27.26 -44.55 25.73
C THR A 335 -27.71 -45.96 25.33
N ARG A 336 -27.93 -46.22 24.04
CA ARG A 336 -28.27 -47.58 23.56
C ARG A 336 -27.13 -48.58 23.77
N ALA A 337 -25.88 -48.14 23.69
CA ALA A 337 -24.71 -48.97 23.96
C ALA A 337 -24.55 -49.23 25.47
N GLU A 338 -24.82 -48.25 26.33
CA GLU A 338 -24.87 -48.42 27.78
C GLU A 338 -25.98 -49.38 28.21
N ASP A 339 -27.18 -49.25 27.62
CA ASP A 339 -28.30 -50.17 27.87
C ASP A 339 -27.99 -51.60 27.39
N ALA A 340 -27.25 -51.74 26.28
CA ALA A 340 -26.80 -53.04 25.77
C ALA A 340 -25.71 -53.67 26.66
N ALA A 341 -24.78 -52.86 27.16
CA ALA A 341 -23.77 -53.31 28.13
C ALA A 341 -24.41 -53.72 29.45
N LYS A 342 -25.40 -52.97 29.94
CA LYS A 342 -26.16 -53.30 31.15
C LYS A 342 -26.97 -54.58 30.99
N ARG A 343 -27.56 -54.83 29.82
CA ARG A 343 -28.17 -56.13 29.49
C ARG A 343 -27.17 -57.28 29.45
N ALA A 344 -25.93 -57.03 29.02
CA ALA A 344 -24.88 -58.03 29.04
C ALA A 344 -24.39 -58.33 30.47
N GLU A 345 -24.32 -57.33 31.34
CA GLU A 345 -24.08 -57.49 32.79
C GLU A 345 -25.23 -58.26 33.45
N ASP A 346 -26.49 -57.92 33.17
CA ASP A 346 -27.67 -58.65 33.69
C ASP A 346 -27.70 -60.12 33.23
N ILE A 347 -27.25 -60.40 31.99
CA ILE A 347 -27.12 -61.78 31.48
C ILE A 347 -25.97 -62.51 32.17
N ALA A 348 -24.85 -61.84 32.47
CA ALA A 348 -23.73 -62.42 33.20
C ALA A 348 -24.10 -62.75 34.66
N ASP A 349 -24.90 -61.91 35.32
CA ASP A 349 -25.44 -62.14 36.66
C ASP A 349 -26.35 -63.39 36.71
N VAL A 350 -27.12 -63.65 35.64
CA VAL A 350 -27.95 -64.87 35.52
C VAL A 350 -27.09 -66.14 35.36
N ILE A 351 -25.81 -66.01 34.96
CA ILE A 351 -24.86 -67.12 34.78
C ILE A 351 -23.90 -67.25 35.98
N SER A 352 -24.31 -66.96 37.22
CA SER A 352 -23.72 -67.45 38.50
C SER A 352 -22.21 -67.79 38.54
N LEU A 353 -21.32 -66.90 38.07
CA LEU A 353 -19.87 -67.06 38.21
C LEU A 353 -19.40 -66.24 39.42
N GLU A 354 -18.80 -66.90 40.42
CA GLU A 354 -18.39 -66.26 41.68
C GLU A 354 -17.09 -65.45 41.55
N ASP A 355 -17.02 -64.30 42.25
CA ASP A 355 -15.84 -63.44 42.35
C ASP A 355 -14.66 -64.12 43.07
N ALA A 356 -13.44 -63.73 42.72
CA ALA A 356 -12.24 -64.23 43.39
C ALA A 356 -12.09 -63.60 44.78
N SER A 357 -11.61 -64.40 45.72
CA SER A 357 -11.22 -63.94 47.05
C SER A 357 -9.78 -64.35 47.35
N LEU A 358 -9.23 -63.87 48.47
CA LEU A 358 -7.89 -64.25 48.95
C LEU A 358 -7.77 -65.77 49.23
N THR A 359 -8.87 -66.52 49.25
CA THR A 359 -8.91 -67.95 49.56
C THR A 359 -9.63 -68.80 48.51
N LYS A 360 -10.21 -68.20 47.46
CA LYS A 360 -10.98 -68.90 46.43
C LYS A 360 -10.74 -68.28 45.06
N LYS A 361 -10.49 -69.11 44.04
CA LYS A 361 -10.31 -68.64 42.65
C LYS A 361 -11.66 -68.25 42.06
N GLY A 362 -11.72 -67.09 41.40
CA GLY A 362 -12.90 -66.51 40.74
C GLY A 362 -12.48 -65.39 39.80
N ILE A 363 -13.42 -64.56 39.35
CA ILE A 363 -13.14 -63.43 38.43
C ILE A 363 -12.67 -62.21 39.25
N VAL A 364 -11.65 -61.47 38.76
CA VAL A 364 -11.06 -60.28 39.42
C VAL A 364 -11.19 -59.06 38.52
N LYS A 365 -11.68 -57.94 39.04
CA LYS A 365 -11.79 -56.67 38.33
C LYS A 365 -10.55 -55.79 38.60
N LEU A 366 -9.97 -55.19 37.56
CA LEU A 366 -8.74 -54.40 37.66
C LEU A 366 -9.05 -52.90 37.91
N SER A 367 -8.28 -52.24 38.78
CA SER A 367 -8.38 -50.80 39.07
C SER A 367 -7.08 -50.07 38.81
N SER A 368 -7.16 -48.89 38.19
CA SER A 368 -6.00 -48.00 37.95
C SER A 368 -6.01 -46.76 38.83
N ALA A 369 -6.86 -46.71 39.87
CA ALA A 369 -6.85 -45.64 40.85
C ALA A 369 -5.61 -45.75 41.75
N THR A 370 -4.91 -44.63 41.96
CA THR A 370 -3.66 -44.56 42.77
C THR A 370 -3.94 -44.42 44.27
N ASP A 371 -5.21 -44.32 44.65
CA ASP A 371 -5.73 -44.09 45.99
C ASP A 371 -6.82 -45.12 46.37
N SER A 372 -6.91 -46.24 45.66
CA SER A 372 -7.94 -47.26 45.92
C SER A 372 -7.73 -47.96 47.26
N ASP A 373 -8.79 -48.03 48.05
CA ASP A 373 -8.90 -48.76 49.32
C ASP A 373 -9.66 -50.10 49.17
N SER A 374 -9.95 -50.53 47.94
CA SER A 374 -10.74 -51.73 47.65
C SER A 374 -9.90 -53.01 47.69
N GLU A 375 -10.29 -53.97 48.52
CA GLU A 375 -9.68 -55.31 48.57
C GLU A 375 -10.27 -56.30 47.54
N ALA A 376 -11.32 -55.89 46.80
CA ALA A 376 -11.96 -56.69 45.77
C ALA A 376 -11.43 -56.40 44.35
N LEU A 377 -10.59 -55.36 44.20
CA LEU A 377 -10.05 -54.91 42.92
C LEU A 377 -8.52 -55.04 42.92
N ALA A 378 -7.94 -55.56 41.85
CA ALA A 378 -6.48 -55.64 41.73
C ALA A 378 -5.90 -54.37 41.08
N ALA A 379 -4.86 -53.81 41.70
CA ALA A 379 -4.15 -52.64 41.17
C ALA A 379 -3.41 -52.97 39.86
N THR A 380 -3.52 -52.10 38.86
CA THR A 380 -2.79 -52.25 37.60
C THR A 380 -1.32 -51.84 37.76
N PRO A 381 -0.40 -52.37 36.93
CA PRO A 381 1.00 -51.93 36.90
C PRO A 381 1.14 -50.41 36.71
N LYS A 382 0.18 -49.78 36.02
CA LYS A 382 0.13 -48.32 35.84
C LYS A 382 -0.09 -47.56 37.16
N ALA A 383 -1.03 -48.01 37.99
CA ALA A 383 -1.27 -47.40 39.31
C ALA A 383 -0.05 -47.55 40.21
N VAL A 384 0.59 -48.73 40.21
CA VAL A 384 1.81 -48.99 40.99
C VAL A 384 2.98 -48.12 40.53
N HIS A 385 3.15 -47.96 39.21
CA HIS A 385 4.23 -47.13 38.66
C HIS A 385 4.03 -45.64 38.98
N ALA A 386 2.80 -45.13 38.85
CA ALA A 386 2.48 -43.74 39.17
C ALA A 386 2.74 -43.40 40.65
N VAL A 387 2.39 -44.31 41.56
CA VAL A 387 2.71 -44.16 42.99
C VAL A 387 4.21 -44.18 43.23
N MET A 388 4.96 -45.05 42.54
CA MET A 388 6.42 -45.11 42.69
C MET A 388 7.14 -43.87 42.14
N ASP A 389 6.69 -43.32 41.02
CA ASP A 389 7.23 -42.09 40.45
C ASP A 389 7.02 -40.91 41.42
N GLU A 390 5.85 -40.81 42.05
CA GLU A 390 5.58 -39.75 43.01
C GLU A 390 6.42 -39.87 44.29
N VAL A 391 6.60 -41.09 44.81
CA VAL A 391 7.45 -41.34 45.99
C VAL A 391 8.91 -40.97 45.71
N GLN A 392 9.40 -41.16 44.47
CA GLN A 392 10.76 -40.79 44.07
C GLN A 392 11.01 -39.27 43.99
N THR A 393 9.97 -38.44 44.04
CA THR A 393 10.11 -36.96 44.03
C THR A 393 10.15 -36.32 45.42
N LYS A 394 9.93 -37.08 46.50
CA LYS A 394 9.90 -36.54 47.86
C LYS A 394 11.30 -36.59 48.49
N ALA A 395 11.71 -35.51 49.16
CA ALA A 395 13.00 -35.44 49.85
C ALA A 395 13.02 -36.27 51.15
N PRO A 396 14.19 -36.77 51.62
CA PRO A 396 14.30 -37.49 52.89
C PRO A 396 13.79 -36.66 54.07
N LEU A 397 13.09 -37.30 55.00
CA LEU A 397 12.42 -36.62 56.12
C LEU A 397 13.39 -35.88 57.06
N ASP A 398 14.65 -36.33 57.13
CA ASP A 398 15.70 -35.74 57.95
C ASP A 398 16.81 -35.11 57.09
N SER A 399 16.98 -33.78 57.21
CA SER A 399 18.06 -32.98 56.61
C SER A 399 18.18 -33.03 55.07
N PRO A 400 17.18 -32.51 54.32
CA PRO A 400 17.28 -32.39 52.86
C PRO A 400 18.33 -31.34 52.45
N VAL A 401 19.10 -31.62 51.39
CA VAL A 401 20.01 -30.65 50.75
C VAL A 401 19.24 -29.91 49.65
N PHE A 402 19.04 -28.59 49.80
CA PHE A 402 18.36 -27.76 48.81
C PHE A 402 19.36 -27.16 47.80
N THR A 403 19.19 -27.43 46.50
CA THR A 403 19.89 -26.73 45.42
C THR A 403 18.87 -25.93 44.59
N GLY A 404 19.11 -24.64 44.33
CA GLY A 404 18.18 -23.73 43.63
C GLY A 404 17.46 -22.74 44.56
N THR A 405 16.33 -22.17 44.12
CA THR A 405 15.48 -21.22 44.88
C THR A 405 14.21 -21.92 45.39
N PRO A 406 14.23 -22.64 46.52
CA PRO A 406 13.07 -23.37 47.01
C PRO A 406 11.94 -22.42 47.46
N THR A 407 10.71 -22.68 47.04
CA THR A 407 9.51 -21.96 47.49
C THR A 407 8.91 -22.68 48.68
N THR A 408 8.99 -22.08 49.87
CA THR A 408 8.40 -22.62 51.11
C THR A 408 7.26 -21.74 51.62
N PRO A 409 6.21 -22.31 52.24
CA PRO A 409 5.17 -21.52 52.89
C PRO A 409 5.76 -20.64 54.01
N THR A 410 5.29 -19.39 54.10
CA THR A 410 5.73 -18.43 55.14
C THR A 410 5.29 -18.91 56.52
N PRO A 411 6.22 -19.18 57.46
CA PRO A 411 5.85 -19.60 58.81
C PRO A 411 4.99 -18.55 59.53
N PRO A 412 4.13 -18.97 60.47
CA PRO A 412 3.37 -18.05 61.32
C PRO A 412 4.31 -17.24 62.25
N ASP A 413 3.87 -16.02 62.59
CA ASP A 413 4.68 -14.97 63.25
C ASP A 413 5.25 -15.37 64.64
N ASP A 414 4.74 -16.44 65.27
CA ASP A 414 5.13 -16.94 66.58
C ASP A 414 5.96 -18.24 66.57
N ALA A 415 6.39 -18.70 65.39
CA ALA A 415 7.14 -19.96 65.23
C ALA A 415 8.47 -19.98 66.04
N LYS A 416 8.72 -21.07 66.78
CA LYS A 416 9.92 -21.28 67.63
C LYS A 416 10.70 -22.58 67.36
N GLY A 417 10.43 -23.26 66.24
CA GLY A 417 10.94 -24.61 65.96
C GLY A 417 11.90 -24.70 64.76
N LEU A 418 12.11 -25.92 64.25
CA LEU A 418 13.00 -26.24 63.12
C LEU A 418 12.40 -25.90 61.74
N GLN A 419 11.50 -24.92 61.63
CA GLN A 419 10.89 -24.53 60.35
C GLN A 419 11.89 -23.79 59.44
N THR A 420 11.74 -23.94 58.12
CA THR A 420 12.56 -23.21 57.13
C THR A 420 12.08 -21.76 57.00
N ALA A 421 12.84 -20.79 57.52
CA ALA A 421 12.52 -19.37 57.42
C ALA A 421 12.67 -18.85 55.97
N ASN A 422 11.68 -18.11 55.47
CA ASN A 422 11.72 -17.50 54.14
C ASN A 422 11.87 -15.97 54.21
N ALA A 423 12.16 -15.33 53.06
CA ALA A 423 12.47 -13.91 53.00
C ALA A 423 11.31 -13.00 53.44
N GLU A 424 10.05 -13.45 53.29
CA GLU A 424 8.88 -12.71 53.74
C GLU A 424 8.78 -12.70 55.27
N PHE A 425 8.97 -13.85 55.92
CA PHE A 425 9.02 -13.97 57.38
C PHE A 425 10.12 -13.10 57.99
N VAL A 426 11.32 -13.10 57.40
CA VAL A 426 12.45 -12.28 57.87
C VAL A 426 12.19 -10.78 57.68
N ARG A 427 11.66 -10.35 56.51
CA ARG A 427 11.30 -8.94 56.29
C ARG A 427 10.25 -8.43 57.28
N LYS A 428 9.28 -9.27 57.64
CA LYS A 428 8.22 -8.92 58.59
C LYS A 428 8.76 -8.72 60.02
N LEU A 429 9.69 -9.57 60.47
CA LEU A 429 10.38 -9.41 61.76
C LEU A 429 11.31 -8.17 61.77
N ILE A 430 11.98 -7.87 60.66
CA ILE A 430 12.80 -6.64 60.53
C ILE A 430 11.91 -5.39 60.55
N ALA A 431 10.74 -5.41 59.89
CA ALA A 431 9.80 -4.28 59.92
C ALA A 431 9.25 -4.03 61.34
N ALA A 432 8.99 -5.08 62.12
CA ALA A 432 8.61 -4.96 63.53
C ALA A 432 9.74 -4.36 64.40
N LEU A 433 11.01 -4.63 64.07
CA LEU A 433 12.18 -4.04 64.73
C LEU A 433 12.40 -2.56 64.32
N VAL A 434 12.15 -2.21 63.05
CA VAL A 434 12.34 -0.84 62.54
C VAL A 434 11.19 0.09 62.96
N GLY A 435 9.97 -0.42 63.11
CA GLY A 435 8.82 0.34 63.64
C GLY A 435 8.87 0.68 65.13
N SER A 436 9.97 0.36 65.83
CA SER A 436 10.18 0.67 67.25
C SER A 436 11.25 1.74 67.54
N VAL A 437 11.64 2.54 66.54
CA VAL A 437 12.56 3.70 66.69
C VAL A 437 11.81 5.05 66.49
N PRO A 438 11.90 6.06 67.40
CA PRO A 438 11.07 7.28 67.32
C PRO A 438 11.47 8.35 66.27
N GLU A 439 10.47 9.00 65.67
CA GLU A 439 10.52 9.98 64.55
C GLU A 439 10.99 11.43 64.88
N SER A 440 11.82 11.66 65.90
CA SER A 440 12.12 13.03 66.38
C SER A 440 13.47 13.64 65.95
N LEU A 441 14.22 13.01 65.05
CA LEU A 441 15.63 13.38 64.79
C LEU A 441 15.96 13.95 63.39
N ASP A 442 15.01 14.09 62.46
CA ASP A 442 15.32 14.51 61.07
C ASP A 442 14.87 15.94 60.68
N THR A 443 14.04 16.65 61.46
CA THR A 443 13.47 17.97 61.05
C THR A 443 13.99 19.19 61.81
N LEU A 444 14.65 19.01 62.96
CA LEU A 444 15.20 20.13 63.76
C LEU A 444 16.60 20.56 63.31
N GLN A 445 17.35 19.69 62.63
CA GLN A 445 18.69 20.00 62.12
C GLN A 445 18.63 20.95 60.92
N GLU A 446 17.66 20.79 60.02
CA GLU A 446 17.51 21.62 58.82
C GLU A 446 17.14 23.09 59.11
N LEU A 447 16.43 23.36 60.22
CA LEU A 447 16.05 24.71 60.65
C LEU A 447 17.17 25.47 61.37
N ALA A 448 18.08 24.75 62.04
CA ALA A 448 19.19 25.36 62.78
C ALA A 448 20.31 25.88 61.85
N ASP A 449 20.54 25.20 60.73
CA ASP A 449 21.60 25.55 59.79
C ASP A 449 21.23 26.76 58.88
N ALA A 450 19.95 27.02 58.63
CA ALA A 450 19.47 28.13 57.79
C ALA A 450 19.55 29.52 58.46
N LEU A 451 19.60 29.58 59.80
CA LEU A 451 19.66 30.83 60.59
C LEU A 451 21.04 31.11 61.18
N GLY A 452 22.06 30.32 60.79
CA GLY A 452 23.45 30.53 61.17
C GLY A 452 23.74 30.44 62.68
N ASN A 453 22.81 29.88 63.46
CA ASN A 453 22.91 29.73 64.91
C ASN A 453 23.33 31.03 65.67
N ASP A 454 22.85 32.22 65.28
CA ASP A 454 23.07 33.48 66.04
C ASP A 454 21.96 33.70 67.09
N PRO A 455 22.25 33.57 68.41
CA PRO A 455 21.25 33.70 69.47
C PRO A 455 20.86 35.15 69.79
N SER A 456 21.43 36.17 69.12
CA SER A 456 21.22 37.59 69.45
C SER A 456 21.07 38.48 68.21
N PHE A 457 20.56 37.92 67.12
CA PHE A 457 20.45 38.53 65.79
C PHE A 457 19.88 39.97 65.78
N ALA A 458 18.81 40.24 66.53
CA ALA A 458 18.19 41.56 66.57
C ALA A 458 19.11 42.66 67.16
N THR A 459 19.93 42.31 68.14
CA THR A 459 20.88 43.23 68.78
C THR A 459 22.10 43.49 67.87
N THR A 460 22.52 42.49 67.10
CA THR A 460 23.62 42.58 66.14
C THR A 460 23.33 43.57 65.00
N VAL A 461 22.08 43.65 64.54
CA VAL A 461 21.66 44.61 63.48
C VAL A 461 21.56 46.04 64.03
N MET A 462 21.01 46.22 65.23
CA MET A 462 20.79 47.56 65.81
C MET A 462 22.11 48.29 66.14
N ASN A 463 23.13 47.56 66.59
CA ASN A 463 24.43 48.13 66.94
C ASN A 463 25.28 48.56 65.72
N LYS A 464 24.99 48.05 64.52
CA LYS A 464 25.69 48.47 63.29
C LYS A 464 25.19 49.80 62.72
N LEU A 465 23.97 50.24 63.07
CA LEU A 465 23.34 51.45 62.53
C LEU A 465 23.55 52.69 63.42
N ALA A 466 23.80 52.51 64.72
CA ALA A 466 23.87 53.60 65.69
C ALA A 466 25.19 54.42 65.71
N GLY A 467 26.17 54.15 64.83
CA GLY A 467 27.55 54.63 65.01
C GLY A 467 28.17 55.58 63.98
N LYS A 468 27.47 56.11 62.96
CA LYS A 468 28.18 56.68 61.79
C LYS A 468 27.58 57.92 61.06
N GLN A 469 27.38 59.08 61.72
CA GLN A 469 27.83 60.35 61.10
C GLN A 469 28.06 61.51 62.12
N PRO A 470 29.23 62.19 62.14
CA PRO A 470 29.60 63.22 63.12
C PRO A 470 29.39 64.68 62.67
N LEU A 471 29.31 65.59 63.66
CA LEU A 471 29.26 67.06 63.56
C LEU A 471 30.41 67.67 62.73
N ASP A 472 30.09 68.51 61.74
CA ASP A 472 31.04 69.35 60.98
C ASP A 472 30.67 70.83 61.08
N ASP A 473 31.68 71.68 61.31
CA ASP A 473 31.54 73.12 61.62
C ASP A 473 30.89 73.94 60.49
N THR A 474 30.98 73.47 59.24
CA THR A 474 30.35 74.12 58.08
C THR A 474 28.82 74.05 58.18
N LEU A 475 28.30 72.93 58.67
CA LEU A 475 26.86 72.69 58.79
C LEU A 475 26.27 73.48 59.97
N THR A 476 27.07 73.70 61.02
CA THR A 476 26.72 74.60 62.14
C THR A 476 26.68 76.07 61.72
N ALA A 477 27.55 76.52 60.79
CA ALA A 477 27.58 77.90 60.29
C ALA A 477 26.45 78.28 59.30
N LEU A 478 25.86 77.29 58.63
CA LEU A 478 24.76 77.46 57.67
C LEU A 478 23.37 77.37 58.33
N SER A 479 23.24 76.67 59.46
CA SER A 479 21.97 76.31 60.14
C SER A 479 21.19 77.47 60.78
N GLY A 480 21.63 78.73 60.63
CA GLY A 480 20.99 79.89 61.29
C GLY A 480 21.02 81.21 60.51
N LYS A 481 21.36 81.20 59.22
CA LYS A 481 21.41 82.42 58.38
C LYS A 481 20.06 82.67 57.68
N SER A 482 19.64 83.93 57.60
CA SER A 482 18.53 84.37 56.74
C SER A 482 18.94 84.34 55.27
N ILE A 483 17.98 84.43 54.32
CA ILE A 483 18.26 84.49 52.88
C ILE A 483 19.25 85.63 52.55
N GLU A 484 19.06 86.80 53.16
CA GLU A 484 19.97 87.95 53.09
C GLU A 484 21.39 87.59 53.58
N GLY A 485 21.50 86.95 54.75
CA GLY A 485 22.78 86.51 55.31
C GLY A 485 23.44 85.36 54.53
N LEU A 486 22.64 84.59 53.78
CA LEU A 486 23.13 83.55 52.88
C LEU A 486 23.77 84.19 51.64
N ILE A 487 23.09 85.15 50.99
CA ILE A 487 23.57 85.88 49.80
C ILE A 487 24.89 86.62 50.07
N GLU A 488 25.06 87.12 51.29
CA GLU A 488 26.31 87.74 51.75
C GLU A 488 27.42 86.70 52.03
N TYR A 489 27.08 85.55 52.63
CA TYR A 489 28.04 84.46 52.89
C TYR A 489 28.60 83.83 51.61
N VAL A 490 27.80 83.75 50.52
CA VAL A 490 28.26 83.25 49.20
C VAL A 490 28.82 84.33 48.27
N GLY A 491 28.86 85.61 48.69
CA GLY A 491 29.47 86.69 47.91
C GLY A 491 28.73 87.10 46.63
N LEU A 492 27.41 86.86 46.54
CA LEU A 492 26.61 87.06 45.31
C LEU A 492 26.02 88.47 45.14
N ARG A 493 26.17 89.38 46.11
CA ARG A 493 25.57 90.73 46.10
C ARG A 493 25.93 91.54 44.85
N SER A 494 27.22 91.57 44.49
CA SER A 494 27.72 92.33 43.33
C SER A 494 27.20 91.80 41.98
N THR A 495 26.84 90.51 41.90
CA THR A 495 26.26 89.89 40.71
C THR A 495 24.79 90.30 40.52
N ILE A 496 24.06 90.49 41.62
CA ILE A 496 22.64 90.91 41.62
C ILE A 496 22.52 92.38 41.21
N ASP A 497 23.40 93.25 41.71
CA ASP A 497 23.38 94.69 41.39
C ASP A 497 23.72 94.98 39.92
N LYS A 498 24.55 94.13 39.27
CA LYS A 498 24.87 94.23 37.84
C LYS A 498 23.70 93.84 36.91
N ALA A 499 22.70 93.11 37.40
CA ALA A 499 21.52 92.73 36.63
C ALA A 499 20.46 93.85 36.51
N ALA A 500 20.51 94.87 37.38
CA ALA A 500 19.51 95.93 37.42
C ALA A 500 19.60 96.95 36.25
N GLY A 501 20.73 97.00 35.52
CA GLY A 501 20.94 97.90 34.37
C GLY A 501 20.37 97.42 33.02
N ALA A 502 19.72 96.25 32.97
CA ALA A 502 19.32 95.57 31.74
C ALA A 502 17.84 95.79 31.30
N LEU A 503 17.06 96.64 31.98
CA LEU A 503 15.66 96.91 31.60
C LEU A 503 15.39 98.43 31.43
N PRO A 504 14.97 98.90 30.25
CA PRO A 504 14.73 100.32 30.01
C PRO A 504 13.40 100.81 30.59
N ALA A 505 13.43 102.06 31.07
CA ALA A 505 12.29 102.80 31.56
C ALA A 505 11.31 103.15 30.43
N GLY A 506 10.09 102.62 30.48
CA GLY A 506 8.92 103.22 29.83
C GLY A 506 8.49 102.69 28.45
N GLY A 507 9.03 101.58 27.95
CA GLY A 507 8.53 100.94 26.73
C GLY A 507 8.91 99.46 26.75
N THR A 508 7.92 98.58 26.62
CA THR A 508 8.09 97.12 26.74
C THR A 508 9.04 96.58 25.67
N ALA A 509 10.33 96.51 26.01
CA ALA A 509 11.30 95.65 25.36
C ALA A 509 11.15 94.25 25.94
N VAL A 510 10.55 93.40 25.11
CA VAL A 510 10.28 91.98 25.29
C VAL A 510 11.56 91.24 25.68
N ALA A 511 11.49 90.39 26.70
CA ALA A 511 12.53 89.40 26.96
C ALA A 511 12.73 88.55 25.70
N ALA A 512 13.88 88.72 25.04
CA ALA A 512 14.30 87.98 23.84
C ALA A 512 14.39 86.44 24.00
N ASN A 513 14.00 85.91 25.17
CA ASN A 513 13.97 84.48 25.45
C ASN A 513 12.56 83.86 25.38
N ARG A 514 11.52 84.62 25.01
CA ARG A 514 10.18 84.08 24.72
C ARG A 514 9.56 84.82 23.53
N LEU A 515 9.74 84.31 22.31
CA LEU A 515 8.88 84.68 21.19
C LEU A 515 7.46 84.20 21.53
N ALA A 516 6.56 85.11 21.86
CA ALA A 516 5.17 84.78 22.15
C ALA A 516 4.39 84.58 20.84
N SER A 517 3.64 83.48 20.75
CA SER A 517 2.75 83.21 19.61
C SER A 517 1.68 84.30 19.49
N ARG A 518 1.30 84.66 18.25
CA ARG A 518 0.22 85.63 17.95
C ARG A 518 -1.19 85.02 18.04
N GLY A 519 -1.32 83.85 18.66
CA GLY A 519 -2.59 83.09 18.73
C GLY A 519 -2.91 82.37 17.41
N ALA A 520 -4.16 81.95 17.24
CA ALA A 520 -4.58 81.16 16.09
C ALA A 520 -4.49 81.96 14.77
N LEU A 521 -3.73 81.45 13.80
CA LEU A 521 -3.60 82.05 12.46
C LEU A 521 -4.39 81.27 11.41
N PRO A 522 -5.09 81.90 10.46
CA PRO A 522 -5.73 81.18 9.36
C PRO A 522 -4.71 80.61 8.37
N ALA A 523 -5.05 79.48 7.73
CA ALA A 523 -4.26 78.90 6.64
C ALA A 523 -4.30 79.78 5.39
N LEU A 524 -3.12 80.11 4.85
CA LEU A 524 -3.02 80.71 3.52
C LEU A 524 -3.25 79.64 2.45
N THR A 525 -4.05 79.96 1.44
CA THR A 525 -4.42 79.07 0.33
C THR A 525 -4.40 79.85 -0.99
N GLY A 526 -4.30 79.14 -2.11
CA GLY A 526 -4.24 79.77 -3.43
C GLY A 526 -2.92 80.54 -3.64
N THR A 527 -3.04 81.71 -4.24
CA THR A 527 -1.99 82.73 -4.37
C THR A 527 -1.94 83.72 -3.18
N THR A 528 -2.68 83.47 -2.09
CA THR A 528 -2.81 84.43 -0.98
C THR A 528 -1.51 84.54 -0.18
N ARG A 529 -0.93 85.75 -0.11
CA ARG A 529 0.27 86.05 0.68
C ARG A 529 -0.04 86.61 2.07
N GLY A 530 0.91 86.46 3.00
CA GLY A 530 0.79 87.06 4.32
C GLY A 530 0.93 88.58 4.27
N SER A 531 0.00 89.32 4.89
CA SER A 531 0.02 90.79 4.93
C SER A 531 1.08 91.38 5.85
N ASP A 532 1.51 90.61 6.84
CA ASP A 532 2.43 91.04 7.89
C ASP A 532 3.87 90.69 7.48
N GLY A 533 4.82 91.63 7.62
CA GLY A 533 6.22 91.41 7.23
C GLY A 533 7.09 90.79 8.33
N GLY A 534 7.97 89.86 7.97
CA GLY A 534 8.99 89.27 8.85
C GLY A 534 8.70 87.86 9.36
N LEU A 535 9.23 87.52 10.55
CA LEU A 535 9.01 86.23 11.20
C LEU A 535 7.75 86.28 12.07
N ILE A 536 6.79 85.43 11.74
CA ILE A 536 5.51 85.34 12.45
C ILE A 536 5.41 83.97 13.10
N MET A 537 5.09 83.94 14.38
CA MET A 537 4.80 82.72 15.13
C MET A 537 3.32 82.71 15.50
N GLY A 538 2.64 81.62 15.18
CA GLY A 538 1.22 81.44 15.47
C GLY A 538 0.90 80.04 15.94
N GLU A 539 -0.34 79.86 16.37
CA GLU A 539 -0.90 78.56 16.71
C GLU A 539 -1.84 78.08 15.59
N VAL A 540 -1.89 76.76 15.44
CA VAL A 540 -2.80 76.04 14.56
C VAL A 540 -3.88 75.42 15.43
N TYR A 541 -5.13 75.79 15.18
CA TYR A 541 -6.31 75.31 15.88
C TYR A 541 -7.45 75.15 14.88
N ASN A 542 -7.60 73.94 14.34
CA ASN A 542 -8.69 73.51 13.47
C ASN A 542 -9.04 74.51 12.34
N ASN A 543 -8.00 75.00 11.66
CA ASN A 543 -8.03 76.19 10.81
C ASN A 543 -7.46 75.93 9.40
N GLY A 544 -7.56 74.69 8.91
CA GLY A 544 -7.25 74.31 7.53
C GLY A 544 -5.80 73.95 7.23
N TYR A 545 -4.93 73.86 8.25
CA TYR A 545 -3.59 73.32 8.13
C TYR A 545 -3.58 71.78 8.12
N PRO A 546 -2.50 71.13 7.66
CA PRO A 546 -2.39 69.67 7.63
C PRO A 546 -2.64 68.95 8.96
N THR A 547 -2.40 69.62 10.09
CA THR A 547 -2.71 69.11 11.43
C THR A 547 -3.81 69.93 12.09
N GLN A 548 -4.65 69.28 12.90
CA GLN A 548 -5.71 69.95 13.65
C GLN A 548 -5.17 70.90 14.72
N TYR A 549 -4.02 70.57 15.31
CA TYR A 549 -3.36 71.37 16.34
C TYR A 549 -1.86 71.45 16.09
N GLY A 550 -1.25 72.60 16.40
CA GLY A 550 0.19 72.79 16.18
C GLY A 550 0.67 74.22 16.40
N ASN A 551 1.95 74.44 16.12
CA ASN A 551 2.59 75.74 16.07
C ASN A 551 3.10 75.99 14.65
N ILE A 552 2.94 77.21 14.16
CA ILE A 552 3.43 77.59 12.83
C ILE A 552 4.43 78.73 12.91
N LEU A 553 5.48 78.61 12.11
CA LEU A 553 6.44 79.64 11.81
C LEU A 553 6.24 80.08 10.36
N ARG A 554 5.81 81.32 10.15
CA ARG A 554 5.66 81.93 8.82
C ARG A 554 6.74 82.98 8.63
N LEU A 555 7.45 82.87 7.52
CA LEU A 555 8.43 83.83 7.04
C LEU A 555 7.81 84.55 5.85
N THR A 556 7.64 85.86 5.95
CA THR A 556 7.14 86.69 4.85
C THR A 556 8.24 87.64 4.35
N GLY A 557 8.40 87.71 3.03
CA GLY A 557 9.50 88.44 2.40
C GLY A 557 9.29 88.65 0.90
N THR A 558 10.36 88.63 0.09
CA THR A 558 10.21 88.65 -1.37
C THR A 558 9.48 87.37 -1.83
N GLY A 559 9.85 86.21 -1.29
CA GLY A 559 9.04 84.99 -1.27
C GLY A 559 8.66 84.59 0.17
N ASP A 560 7.62 83.78 0.32
CA ASP A 560 7.08 83.39 1.63
C ASP A 560 7.36 81.90 1.92
N GLY A 561 7.44 81.55 3.20
CA GLY A 561 7.66 80.17 3.65
C GLY A 561 6.94 79.87 4.95
N GLU A 562 6.50 78.63 5.11
CA GLU A 562 5.85 78.16 6.34
C GLU A 562 6.46 76.84 6.81
N ILE A 563 6.70 76.76 8.13
CA ILE A 563 7.04 75.53 8.84
C ILE A 563 5.95 75.29 9.89
N LEU A 564 5.28 74.15 9.79
CA LEU A 564 4.28 73.70 10.74
C LEU A 564 4.86 72.58 11.60
N ILE A 565 4.72 72.69 12.92
CA ILE A 565 5.01 71.63 13.87
C ILE A 565 3.69 71.25 14.53
N GLY A 566 3.17 70.07 14.20
CA GLY A 566 1.97 69.54 14.84
C GLY A 566 2.19 69.28 16.33
N TRP A 567 1.13 69.22 17.11
CA TRP A 567 1.23 68.73 18.48
C TRP A 567 1.14 67.21 18.51
N SER A 568 1.93 66.60 19.39
CA SER A 568 1.86 65.15 19.61
C SER A 568 0.55 64.80 20.32
N GLY A 569 -0.20 63.85 19.77
CA GLY A 569 -1.49 63.42 20.34
C GLY A 569 -1.36 62.58 21.63
N VAL A 570 -0.15 62.13 21.97
CA VAL A 570 0.15 61.33 23.18
C VAL A 570 1.53 61.70 23.73
N ASN A 571 1.72 61.63 25.06
CA ASN A 571 2.99 61.97 25.69
C ASN A 571 4.13 61.10 25.15
N GLY A 572 5.17 61.74 24.58
CA GLY A 572 6.40 61.09 24.11
C GLY A 572 6.39 60.63 22.64
N ALA A 573 5.29 60.73 21.90
CA ALA A 573 5.29 60.42 20.47
C ALA A 573 5.89 61.58 19.65
N PRO A 574 6.63 61.30 18.56
CA PRO A 574 7.17 62.33 17.69
C PRO A 574 6.05 63.14 17.03
N ALA A 575 6.18 64.46 17.04
CA ALA A 575 5.26 65.36 16.38
C ALA A 575 5.51 65.40 14.86
N PRO A 576 4.47 65.39 14.01
CA PRO A 576 4.65 65.58 12.59
C PRO A 576 5.03 67.04 12.30
N ALA A 577 6.01 67.25 11.41
CA ALA A 577 6.43 68.58 10.99
C ALA A 577 6.34 68.70 9.46
N TYR A 578 5.86 69.84 8.97
CA TYR A 578 5.65 70.10 7.55
C TYR A 578 6.31 71.41 7.14
N ILE A 579 6.67 71.51 5.86
CA ILE A 579 7.22 72.71 5.23
C ILE A 579 6.53 72.98 3.89
N ARG A 580 6.36 74.25 3.55
CA ARG A 580 5.96 74.70 2.22
C ARG A 580 6.52 76.08 1.91
N SER A 581 6.49 76.48 0.65
CA SER A 581 7.00 77.78 0.19
C SER A 581 6.13 78.39 -0.91
N HIS A 582 6.26 79.70 -1.10
CA HIS A 582 5.60 80.48 -2.12
C HIS A 582 6.61 81.42 -2.79
N ARG A 583 6.68 81.38 -4.13
CA ARG A 583 7.63 82.18 -4.92
C ARG A 583 7.24 83.68 -4.89
N ASP A 584 8.17 84.56 -5.25
CA ASP A 584 8.01 86.01 -5.25
C ASP A 584 7.14 86.60 -6.38
N THR A 585 6.55 85.77 -7.24
CA THR A 585 5.69 86.19 -8.35
C THR A 585 4.21 86.21 -7.94
N ALA A 586 3.46 87.20 -8.42
CA ALA A 586 2.06 87.43 -8.02
C ALA A 586 1.09 86.27 -8.36
N ASP A 587 1.41 85.48 -9.39
CA ASP A 587 0.60 84.34 -9.84
C ASP A 587 1.09 82.98 -9.30
N ALA A 588 2.11 82.96 -8.43
CA ALA A 588 2.57 81.71 -7.85
C ALA A 588 1.56 81.18 -6.85
N GLU A 589 1.25 79.89 -6.94
CA GLU A 589 0.51 79.16 -5.92
C GLU A 589 1.47 78.74 -4.79
N TRP A 590 0.94 78.56 -3.58
CA TRP A 590 1.67 77.88 -2.52
C TRP A 590 2.04 76.46 -2.98
N SER A 591 3.28 76.03 -2.69
CA SER A 591 3.63 74.62 -2.83
C SER A 591 2.74 73.76 -1.93
N GLU A 592 2.50 72.50 -2.35
CA GLU A 592 1.92 71.52 -1.44
C GLU A 592 2.79 71.35 -0.18
N TRP A 593 2.18 70.86 0.89
CA TRP A 593 2.89 70.61 2.14
C TRP A 593 3.77 69.36 2.02
N ALA A 594 5.05 69.50 2.32
CA ALA A 594 5.99 68.39 2.43
C ALA A 594 6.22 68.05 3.90
N MET A 595 6.07 66.77 4.28
CA MET A 595 6.34 66.31 5.65
C MET A 595 7.82 65.96 5.85
N PHE A 596 8.38 66.31 7.01
CA PHE A 596 9.69 65.85 7.44
C PHE A 596 9.62 64.42 7.99
N TYR A 597 10.43 63.54 7.44
CA TYR A 597 10.57 62.16 7.91
C TYR A 597 11.82 62.01 8.79
N THR A 598 11.72 61.20 9.83
CA THR A 598 12.83 60.88 10.74
C THR A 598 12.88 59.38 10.98
N THR A 599 13.95 58.88 11.61
CA THR A 599 14.05 57.46 12.00
C THR A 599 12.94 57.02 12.97
N LEU A 600 12.36 57.95 13.75
CA LEU A 600 11.23 57.69 14.65
C LEU A 600 9.86 57.96 14.02
N ASN A 601 9.81 58.57 12.83
CA ASN A 601 8.60 58.82 12.03
C ASN A 601 8.93 58.65 10.55
N PRO A 602 9.18 57.41 10.08
CA PRO A 602 9.58 57.15 8.71
C PRO A 602 8.36 57.26 7.77
N PRO A 603 8.58 57.35 6.45
CA PRO A 603 7.49 57.32 5.48
C PRO A 603 6.63 56.06 5.64
N PRO A 604 5.31 56.14 5.39
CA PRO A 604 4.40 54.98 5.42
C PRO A 604 4.89 53.81 4.56
N ASP A 605 5.68 54.08 3.51
CA ASP A 605 6.18 53.10 2.55
C ASP A 605 7.63 52.63 2.83
N SER A 606 8.14 52.80 4.04
CA SER A 606 9.54 52.44 4.36
C SER A 606 9.74 50.93 4.59
N HIS A 607 10.43 50.28 3.65
CA HIS A 607 10.96 48.92 3.86
C HIS A 607 12.28 48.97 4.65
N PRO A 608 12.41 48.24 5.78
CA PRO A 608 13.63 48.25 6.58
C PRO A 608 14.80 47.61 5.82
N VAL A 609 16.00 48.18 5.98
CA VAL A 609 17.23 47.66 5.36
C VAL A 609 17.48 46.22 5.82
N GLY A 610 17.64 45.31 4.85
CA GLY A 610 17.78 43.87 5.08
C GLY A 610 16.49 43.07 4.89
N ALA A 611 15.34 43.71 4.65
CA ALA A 611 14.16 43.00 4.16
C ALA A 611 14.39 42.55 2.71
N ALA A 612 14.01 41.30 2.39
CA ALA A 612 14.05 40.78 1.03
C ALA A 612 12.98 41.48 0.18
N ILE A 613 13.37 42.00 -0.98
CA ILE A 613 12.47 42.66 -1.93
C ILE A 613 12.40 41.79 -3.18
N ALA A 614 11.18 41.38 -3.56
CA ALA A 614 10.93 40.69 -4.81
C ALA A 614 11.07 41.69 -5.95
N TRP A 615 12.15 41.59 -6.72
CA TRP A 615 12.46 42.50 -7.80
C TRP A 615 12.08 41.88 -9.15
N PRO A 616 11.22 42.52 -9.97
CA PRO A 616 10.67 41.92 -11.19
C PRO A 616 11.59 42.04 -12.42
N SER A 617 12.85 42.44 -12.26
CA SER A 617 13.81 42.66 -13.35
C SER A 617 15.19 42.10 -12.99
N ASP A 618 15.99 41.73 -13.99
CA ASP A 618 17.38 41.32 -13.76
C ASP A 618 18.31 42.50 -13.47
N ALA A 619 17.89 43.73 -13.80
CA ALA A 619 18.64 44.94 -13.54
C ALA A 619 18.46 45.37 -12.08
N THR A 620 19.46 45.10 -11.24
CA THR A 620 19.42 45.48 -9.82
C THR A 620 19.53 47.01 -9.68
N PRO A 621 18.58 47.70 -8.99
CA PRO A 621 18.65 49.14 -8.79
C PRO A 621 19.88 49.54 -7.98
N ALA A 622 20.42 50.74 -8.25
CA ALA A 622 21.53 51.28 -7.48
C ALA A 622 21.18 51.35 -5.98
N GLY A 623 22.10 50.88 -5.13
CA GLY A 623 21.90 50.79 -3.68
C GLY A 623 21.33 49.46 -3.19
N TYR A 624 20.97 48.54 -4.09
CA TYR A 624 20.49 47.19 -3.77
C TYR A 624 21.48 46.13 -4.26
N ALA A 625 21.36 44.92 -3.72
CA ALA A 625 22.14 43.75 -4.15
C ALA A 625 21.23 42.51 -4.24
N LEU A 626 21.50 41.63 -5.20
CA LEU A 626 20.83 40.33 -5.28
C LEU A 626 21.16 39.48 -4.05
N MET A 627 20.19 38.75 -3.51
CA MET A 627 20.37 37.90 -2.34
C MET A 627 20.84 36.50 -2.76
N GLN A 628 22.17 36.29 -2.82
CA GLN A 628 22.80 35.10 -3.42
C GLN A 628 23.76 34.37 -2.46
N GLY A 629 23.67 34.59 -1.14
CA GLY A 629 24.56 33.93 -0.18
C GLY A 629 25.90 34.66 0.06
N GLN A 630 26.08 35.87 -0.47
CA GLN A 630 27.35 36.57 -0.44
C GLN A 630 27.64 37.25 0.91
N SER A 631 28.92 37.37 1.25
CA SER A 631 29.39 38.12 2.41
C SER A 631 29.43 39.63 2.15
N PHE A 632 29.27 40.44 3.20
CA PHE A 632 29.44 41.90 3.16
C PHE A 632 30.24 42.43 4.35
N ASP A 633 30.84 43.61 4.18
CA ASP A 633 31.56 44.29 5.25
C ASP A 633 30.58 44.94 6.24
N LYS A 634 30.58 44.45 7.48
CA LYS A 634 29.70 44.92 8.56
C LYS A 634 30.00 46.36 8.99
N SER A 635 31.23 46.83 8.83
CA SER A 635 31.61 48.21 9.14
C SER A 635 31.15 49.17 8.06
N ALA A 636 31.15 48.74 6.79
CA ALA A 636 30.64 49.53 5.67
C ALA A 636 29.09 49.56 5.63
N TYR A 637 28.43 48.49 6.06
CA TYR A 637 26.96 48.36 6.05
C TYR A 637 26.38 48.02 7.43
N PRO A 638 26.40 48.97 8.39
CA PRO A 638 26.01 48.72 9.77
C PRO A 638 24.53 48.36 9.95
N LEU A 639 23.62 48.93 9.14
CA LEU A 639 22.18 48.60 9.20
C LEU A 639 21.90 47.19 8.65
N LEU A 640 22.62 46.77 7.61
CA LEU A 640 22.53 45.41 7.07
C LEU A 640 23.11 44.38 8.06
N ALA A 641 24.15 44.76 8.82
CA ALA A 641 24.72 43.93 9.88
C ALA A 641 23.76 43.69 11.06
N ILE A 642 22.79 44.58 11.29
CA ILE A 642 21.72 44.34 12.27
C ILE A 642 20.77 43.26 11.78
N ALA A 643 20.39 43.29 10.49
CA ALA A 643 19.52 42.28 9.88
C ALA A 643 20.23 40.92 9.72
N TYR A 644 21.51 40.94 9.35
CA TYR A 644 22.34 39.76 9.12
C TYR A 644 23.64 39.83 9.93
N PRO A 645 23.62 39.47 11.23
CA PRO A 645 24.79 39.55 12.11
C PRO A 645 25.97 38.67 11.68
N SER A 646 25.69 37.62 10.90
CA SER A 646 26.70 36.75 10.28
C SER A 646 27.60 37.52 9.30
N GLY A 647 27.17 38.67 8.77
CA GLY A 647 27.83 39.33 7.65
C GLY A 647 27.60 38.62 6.32
N ILE A 648 26.59 37.75 6.24
CA ILE A 648 26.22 36.97 5.04
C ILE A 648 24.76 37.24 4.71
N ILE A 649 24.50 37.66 3.48
CA ILE A 649 23.15 37.82 2.94
C ILE A 649 22.62 36.42 2.59
N PRO A 650 21.38 36.05 3.00
CA PRO A 650 20.80 34.75 2.62
C PRO A 650 20.76 34.55 1.11
N ASP A 651 20.96 33.31 0.64
CA ASP A 651 20.66 32.96 -0.76
C ASP A 651 19.16 32.70 -0.89
N MET A 652 18.49 33.53 -1.69
CA MET A 652 17.04 33.48 -1.91
C MET A 652 16.66 32.88 -3.27
N ARG A 653 17.63 32.44 -4.08
CA ARG A 653 17.34 31.83 -5.39
C ARG A 653 16.67 30.47 -5.21
N GLY A 654 15.51 30.27 -5.82
CA GLY A 654 14.73 29.04 -5.69
C GLY A 654 14.06 28.85 -4.31
N TRP A 655 14.14 29.84 -3.43
CA TRP A 655 13.57 29.77 -2.08
C TRP A 655 12.31 30.64 -1.97
N THR A 656 11.28 30.10 -1.32
CA THR A 656 10.07 30.86 -0.95
C THR A 656 10.18 31.35 0.49
N ILE A 657 9.86 32.62 0.74
CA ILE A 657 9.82 33.16 2.11
C ILE A 657 8.63 32.54 2.85
N LYS A 658 8.90 31.85 3.96
CA LYS A 658 7.90 31.30 4.88
C LYS A 658 8.02 32.00 6.22
N GLY A 659 6.90 32.42 6.80
CA GLY A 659 6.87 32.98 8.14
C GLY A 659 7.43 31.99 9.16
N LYS A 660 8.37 32.43 10.01
CA LYS A 660 8.94 31.57 11.05
C LYS A 660 7.81 31.11 11.99
N PRO A 661 7.60 29.80 12.18
CA PRO A 661 6.59 29.31 13.10
C PRO A 661 6.91 29.74 14.55
N ALA A 662 5.88 29.76 15.40
CA ALA A 662 6.00 30.17 16.80
C ALA A 662 7.08 29.36 17.56
N SER A 663 7.27 28.09 17.21
CA SER A 663 8.29 27.20 17.76
C SER A 663 8.83 26.23 16.69
N GLY A 664 9.94 25.54 17.02
CA GLY A 664 10.47 24.43 16.22
C GLY A 664 11.43 24.79 15.08
N ARG A 665 11.54 26.06 14.67
CA ARG A 665 12.50 26.51 13.63
C ARG A 665 13.16 27.86 13.97
N ALA A 666 14.43 27.98 13.57
CA ALA A 666 15.22 29.22 13.68
C ALA A 666 14.91 30.18 12.52
N VAL A 667 15.11 31.48 12.72
CA VAL A 667 15.00 32.46 11.64
C VAL A 667 16.12 32.20 10.60
N LEU A 668 15.81 32.36 9.31
CA LEU A 668 16.70 32.01 8.17
C LEU A 668 17.04 30.52 8.02
N SER A 669 16.39 29.63 8.78
CA SER A 669 16.54 28.19 8.55
C SER A 669 15.83 27.75 7.26
N GLN A 670 16.47 26.87 6.49
CA GLN A 670 15.95 26.32 5.24
C GLN A 670 15.03 25.11 5.49
N GLU A 671 13.95 25.02 4.73
CA GLU A 671 12.99 23.91 4.77
C GLU A 671 12.85 23.37 3.34
N MET A 672 13.18 22.09 3.15
CA MET A 672 12.97 21.45 1.86
C MET A 672 11.48 21.28 1.59
N ASP A 673 11.11 21.30 0.31
CA ASP A 673 9.80 20.84 -0.13
C ASP A 673 9.62 19.35 0.22
N GLY A 674 8.37 18.97 0.46
CA GLY A 674 8.04 17.61 0.86
C GLY A 674 6.57 17.32 0.64
N ASN A 675 6.30 16.18 0.02
CA ASN A 675 4.93 15.72 -0.16
C ASN A 675 4.31 15.44 1.21
N LYS A 676 3.12 15.99 1.42
CA LYS A 676 2.32 15.65 2.60
C LYS A 676 2.00 14.16 2.56
N ALA A 677 2.14 13.47 3.70
CA ALA A 677 1.81 12.06 3.81
C ALA A 677 0.37 11.79 3.34
N HIS A 678 0.22 10.86 2.40
CA HIS A 678 -1.05 10.45 1.81
C HIS A 678 -0.96 8.99 1.34
N GLY A 679 -2.09 8.41 0.92
CA GLY A 679 -2.18 7.05 0.39
C GLY A 679 -3.09 6.98 -0.84
N HIS A 680 -3.13 5.80 -1.47
CA HIS A 680 -3.91 5.52 -2.68
C HIS A 680 -4.72 4.24 -2.51
N THR A 681 -5.88 4.15 -3.16
CA THR A 681 -6.63 2.89 -3.29
C THR A 681 -6.10 2.11 -4.49
N ALA A 682 -5.85 0.80 -4.33
CA ALA A 682 -5.35 -0.08 -5.39
C ALA A 682 -6.21 -1.35 -5.49
N ARG A 683 -6.26 -1.97 -6.68
CA ARG A 683 -7.02 -3.21 -6.95
C ARG A 683 -6.21 -4.18 -7.81
N ALA A 684 -6.21 -5.46 -7.42
CA ALA A 684 -5.81 -6.57 -8.29
C ALA A 684 -7.03 -7.11 -9.06
N GLN A 685 -6.83 -7.51 -10.32
CA GLN A 685 -7.91 -8.10 -11.13
C GLN A 685 -8.07 -9.59 -10.85
N ASP A 686 -9.31 -10.07 -10.88
CA ASP A 686 -9.62 -11.50 -10.74
C ASP A 686 -9.08 -12.27 -11.95
N THR A 687 -8.36 -13.37 -11.70
CA THR A 687 -7.72 -14.18 -12.75
C THR A 687 -8.23 -15.62 -12.68
N ASP A 688 -8.87 -16.08 -13.76
CA ASP A 688 -9.32 -17.48 -13.90
C ASP A 688 -8.13 -18.38 -14.29
N LEU A 689 -7.86 -19.40 -13.46
CA LEU A 689 -6.76 -20.36 -13.66
C LEU A 689 -7.12 -21.46 -14.68
N GLY A 690 -8.39 -21.53 -15.09
CA GLY A 690 -8.95 -22.48 -16.04
C GLY A 690 -9.03 -23.92 -15.51
N THR A 691 -9.61 -24.81 -16.32
CA THR A 691 -9.78 -26.23 -15.97
C THR A 691 -8.51 -27.04 -16.21
N LYS A 692 -8.16 -27.93 -15.27
CA LYS A 692 -7.07 -28.91 -15.41
C LYS A 692 -7.62 -30.33 -15.39
N SER A 693 -7.04 -31.23 -16.18
CA SER A 693 -7.38 -32.65 -16.17
C SER A 693 -6.47 -33.42 -15.21
N THR A 694 -7.04 -34.38 -14.49
CA THR A 694 -6.28 -35.27 -13.60
C THR A 694 -5.57 -36.37 -14.39
N SER A 695 -4.64 -37.09 -13.75
CA SER A 695 -4.08 -38.31 -14.30
C SER A 695 -5.14 -39.42 -14.40
N SER A 696 -5.01 -40.29 -15.41
CA SER A 696 -5.91 -41.43 -15.59
C SER A 696 -5.56 -42.57 -14.62
N PHE A 697 -6.56 -43.17 -14.00
CA PHE A 697 -6.43 -44.34 -13.11
C PHE A 697 -7.39 -45.45 -13.56
N ASP A 698 -6.88 -46.66 -13.77
CA ASP A 698 -7.62 -47.82 -14.27
C ASP A 698 -7.82 -48.88 -13.17
N TYR A 699 -9.07 -49.27 -12.92
CA TYR A 699 -9.44 -50.28 -11.93
C TYR A 699 -9.23 -51.73 -12.40
N GLY A 700 -9.03 -51.94 -13.72
CA GLY A 700 -8.92 -53.26 -14.35
C GLY A 700 -10.22 -54.06 -14.28
N THR A 701 -10.12 -55.39 -14.43
CA THR A 701 -11.27 -56.31 -14.34
C THR A 701 -11.49 -56.82 -12.92
N LYS A 702 -12.74 -56.77 -12.43
CA LYS A 702 -13.15 -57.36 -11.15
C LYS A 702 -14.13 -58.51 -11.39
N SER A 703 -14.07 -59.56 -10.56
CA SER A 703 -14.93 -60.75 -10.66
C SER A 703 -16.02 -60.74 -9.58
N THR A 704 -17.18 -61.33 -9.89
CA THR A 704 -18.30 -61.49 -8.94
C THR A 704 -18.13 -62.74 -8.07
N ASN A 705 -18.97 -62.89 -7.04
CA ASN A 705 -19.09 -64.16 -6.32
C ASN A 705 -19.89 -65.20 -7.15
N THR A 706 -19.75 -66.49 -6.84
CA THR A 706 -20.45 -67.59 -7.53
C THR A 706 -21.76 -67.93 -6.81
N THR A 707 -22.91 -67.68 -7.45
CA THR A 707 -24.27 -67.90 -6.91
C THR A 707 -25.28 -68.21 -8.04
N GLY A 708 -26.55 -68.51 -7.71
CA GLY A 708 -27.63 -68.71 -8.69
C GLY A 708 -28.05 -70.16 -8.97
N ASN A 709 -27.48 -71.15 -8.25
CA ASN A 709 -27.84 -72.55 -8.39
C ASN A 709 -29.25 -72.82 -7.84
N HIS A 710 -30.12 -73.43 -8.64
CA HIS A 710 -31.49 -73.77 -8.26
C HIS A 710 -32.01 -75.00 -9.02
N THR A 711 -33.11 -75.59 -8.55
CA THR A 711 -33.76 -76.77 -9.13
C THR A 711 -35.17 -76.45 -9.60
N HIS A 712 -35.60 -77.00 -10.74
CA HIS A 712 -36.99 -76.90 -11.20
C HIS A 712 -37.76 -78.21 -10.95
N GLN A 713 -39.07 -78.11 -10.67
CA GLN A 713 -40.00 -79.24 -10.65
C GLN A 713 -40.99 -79.13 -11.80
N PHE A 714 -41.26 -80.26 -12.48
CA PHE A 714 -42.23 -80.33 -13.58
C PHE A 714 -43.35 -81.34 -13.25
N GLY A 715 -44.58 -81.02 -13.67
CA GLY A 715 -45.72 -81.94 -13.65
C GLY A 715 -46.34 -81.99 -15.04
N GLY A 716 -46.28 -83.14 -15.71
CA GLY A 716 -46.84 -83.34 -17.04
C GLY A 716 -48.20 -84.05 -16.99
N TYR A 717 -49.15 -83.61 -17.81
CA TYR A 717 -50.39 -84.35 -18.08
C TYR A 717 -50.19 -85.24 -19.30
N ILE A 718 -50.24 -86.57 -19.11
CA ILE A 718 -50.13 -87.55 -20.21
C ILE A 718 -51.56 -87.96 -20.60
N ASN A 719 -51.98 -87.63 -21.83
CA ASN A 719 -53.24 -88.13 -22.37
C ASN A 719 -53.02 -89.51 -22.99
N SER A 720 -53.56 -90.56 -22.37
CA SER A 720 -53.55 -91.92 -22.91
C SER A 720 -54.67 -92.09 -23.95
N TYR A 721 -54.30 -92.33 -25.21
CA TYR A 721 -55.22 -92.86 -26.21
C TYR A 721 -55.43 -94.36 -25.90
N TRP A 722 -56.68 -94.77 -25.63
CA TRP A 722 -57.17 -96.08 -25.14
C TRP A 722 -57.22 -96.23 -23.60
N GLY A 723 -58.45 -96.32 -23.06
CA GLY A 723 -58.75 -96.09 -21.64
C GLY A 723 -58.79 -97.31 -20.72
N ASP A 724 -58.50 -97.06 -19.44
CA ASP A 724 -59.38 -97.22 -18.27
C ASP A 724 -58.69 -96.56 -17.04
N SER A 725 -59.46 -95.76 -16.30
CA SER A 725 -59.27 -95.23 -14.94
C SER A 725 -58.09 -94.31 -14.55
N ASN A 726 -58.49 -93.18 -13.93
CA ASN A 726 -57.69 -92.09 -13.38
C ASN A 726 -56.75 -92.50 -12.23
N HIS A 727 -55.44 -92.28 -12.39
CA HIS A 727 -54.52 -91.97 -11.28
C HIS A 727 -53.45 -90.96 -11.73
N THR A 728 -53.35 -89.83 -11.04
CA THR A 728 -52.22 -88.89 -11.14
C THR A 728 -51.05 -89.42 -10.34
N SER A 729 -50.00 -89.93 -11.00
CA SER A 729 -48.73 -90.23 -10.35
C SER A 729 -47.66 -89.19 -10.72
N PHE A 730 -47.08 -88.53 -9.71
CA PHE A 730 -45.83 -87.78 -9.87
C PHE A 730 -44.69 -88.78 -10.01
N GLN A 731 -44.07 -88.87 -11.19
CA GLN A 731 -42.82 -89.58 -11.39
C GLN A 731 -41.63 -88.60 -11.33
N PRO A 732 -40.57 -88.90 -10.55
CA PRO A 732 -39.29 -88.22 -10.72
C PRO A 732 -38.69 -88.67 -12.07
N GLY A 733 -38.37 -87.71 -12.95
CA GLY A 733 -37.97 -87.96 -14.33
C GLY A 733 -36.82 -88.95 -14.47
N GLY A 734 -37.04 -90.02 -15.23
CA GLY A 734 -35.98 -90.91 -15.71
C GLY A 734 -35.15 -90.23 -16.80
N GLY A 735 -33.91 -89.86 -16.47
CA GLY A 735 -32.79 -89.68 -17.41
C GLY A 735 -32.90 -88.61 -18.51
N ALA A 736 -33.93 -87.77 -18.52
CA ALA A 736 -34.07 -86.69 -19.49
C ALA A 736 -33.34 -85.43 -19.00
N TRP A 737 -32.30 -85.01 -19.72
CA TRP A 737 -31.59 -83.76 -19.48
C TRP A 737 -32.33 -82.60 -20.14
N THR A 738 -32.50 -81.49 -19.42
CA THR A 738 -33.01 -80.25 -20.00
C THR A 738 -31.98 -79.66 -20.98
N GLN A 739 -32.41 -78.85 -21.94
CA GLN A 739 -31.46 -78.10 -22.79
C GLN A 739 -30.61 -77.14 -21.93
N ALA A 740 -29.37 -76.88 -22.34
CA ALA A 740 -28.52 -75.88 -21.69
C ALA A 740 -29.17 -74.49 -21.84
N ALA A 741 -29.62 -73.93 -20.72
CA ALA A 741 -30.28 -72.64 -20.63
C ALA A 741 -29.91 -71.99 -19.29
N GLY A 742 -29.99 -70.66 -19.21
CA GLY A 742 -29.57 -69.90 -18.02
C GLY A 742 -28.25 -69.15 -18.17
N ASP A 743 -27.64 -69.13 -19.36
CA ASP A 743 -26.62 -68.12 -19.69
C ASP A 743 -27.24 -66.73 -19.59
N HIS A 744 -26.79 -65.96 -18.60
CA HIS A 744 -27.27 -64.61 -18.36
C HIS A 744 -26.12 -63.73 -17.87
N ALA A 745 -26.22 -62.44 -18.14
CA ALA A 745 -25.31 -61.42 -17.64
C ALA A 745 -26.07 -60.48 -16.72
N HIS A 746 -25.34 -59.90 -15.76
CA HIS A 746 -25.86 -58.85 -14.89
C HIS A 746 -25.26 -57.52 -15.27
N THR A 747 -26.08 -56.48 -15.30
CA THR A 747 -25.59 -55.10 -15.37
C THR A 747 -25.26 -54.64 -13.96
N VAL A 748 -23.99 -54.31 -13.69
CA VAL A 748 -23.57 -53.74 -12.42
C VAL A 748 -23.22 -52.27 -12.61
N TYR A 749 -24.01 -51.40 -11.99
CA TYR A 749 -23.76 -49.96 -11.97
C TYR A 749 -22.79 -49.62 -10.83
N ILE A 750 -21.62 -49.07 -11.17
CA ILE A 750 -20.58 -48.71 -10.19
C ILE A 750 -20.81 -47.29 -9.62
N GLY A 751 -21.46 -46.41 -10.38
CA GLY A 751 -21.74 -45.03 -9.99
C GLY A 751 -20.63 -44.03 -10.34
N GLY A 752 -20.98 -42.74 -10.31
CA GLY A 752 -20.03 -41.64 -10.38
C GLY A 752 -19.39 -41.36 -9.01
N HIS A 753 -18.18 -40.85 -9.01
CA HIS A 753 -17.53 -40.35 -7.80
C HIS A 753 -16.71 -39.10 -8.14
N GLU A 754 -16.50 -38.25 -7.14
CA GLU A 754 -15.72 -37.02 -7.24
C GLU A 754 -14.66 -37.00 -6.14
N HIS A 755 -13.61 -36.21 -6.35
CA HIS A 755 -12.55 -35.96 -5.38
C HIS A 755 -12.46 -34.46 -5.11
N THR A 756 -12.17 -34.09 -3.87
CA THR A 756 -11.83 -32.70 -3.52
C THR A 756 -10.31 -32.55 -3.50
N MET A 757 -9.80 -31.47 -4.11
CA MET A 757 -8.37 -31.17 -4.15
C MET A 757 -8.11 -29.80 -3.54
N TYR A 758 -7.28 -29.77 -2.51
CA TYR A 758 -6.86 -28.52 -1.86
C TYR A 758 -5.70 -27.88 -2.63
N ILE A 759 -5.89 -26.65 -3.13
CA ILE A 759 -4.89 -25.89 -3.91
C ILE A 759 -3.98 -25.04 -3.00
N GLY A 760 -4.49 -24.57 -1.86
CA GLY A 760 -3.76 -23.75 -0.89
C GLY A 760 -3.67 -22.25 -1.24
N PRO A 761 -3.34 -21.40 -0.24
CA PRO A 761 -3.16 -19.96 -0.45
C PRO A 761 -1.81 -19.66 -1.14
N HIS A 762 -1.78 -18.61 -1.95
CA HIS A 762 -0.57 -18.02 -2.51
C HIS A 762 -0.71 -16.49 -2.58
N GLY A 763 0.39 -15.78 -2.82
CA GLY A 763 0.42 -14.31 -2.84
C GLY A 763 1.33 -13.75 -3.93
N HIS A 764 1.28 -12.43 -4.10
CA HIS A 764 2.06 -11.70 -5.09
C HIS A 764 2.80 -10.52 -4.44
N VAL A 765 3.95 -10.18 -5.00
CA VAL A 765 4.63 -8.93 -4.70
C VAL A 765 3.94 -7.82 -5.49
N VAL A 766 3.44 -6.80 -4.80
CA VAL A 766 2.85 -5.60 -5.40
C VAL A 766 3.85 -4.46 -5.25
N ILE A 767 4.28 -3.90 -6.39
CA ILE A 767 5.18 -2.74 -6.44
C ILE A 767 4.35 -1.55 -6.90
N VAL A 768 4.39 -0.47 -6.12
CA VAL A 768 3.81 0.83 -6.49
C VAL A 768 4.99 1.73 -6.86
N ASP A 769 5.09 2.06 -8.14
CA ASP A 769 6.20 2.88 -8.65
C ASP A 769 6.13 4.30 -8.09
N ALA A 770 7.31 4.92 -7.95
CA ALA A 770 7.41 6.32 -7.56
C ALA A 770 6.97 7.23 -8.71
N ASP A 771 6.17 8.25 -8.41
CA ASP A 771 5.69 9.26 -9.35
C ASP A 771 6.19 10.65 -8.90
N GLY A 772 6.96 11.34 -9.75
CA GLY A 772 7.56 12.65 -9.45
C GLY A 772 8.79 12.98 -10.32
N ASN A 773 9.19 14.24 -10.40
CA ASN A 773 10.18 14.69 -11.40
C ASN A 773 11.60 14.86 -10.80
N ALA A 774 12.64 14.13 -11.28
CA ALA A 774 14.08 14.56 -11.37
C ALA A 774 15.11 13.45 -11.73
N GLU A 775 15.98 13.69 -12.73
CA GLU A 775 17.03 12.78 -13.26
C GLU A 775 18.18 12.42 -12.27
N THR A 776 18.46 13.28 -11.28
CA THR A 776 19.52 13.13 -10.24
C THR A 776 19.32 11.93 -9.30
N PHE A 777 18.09 11.43 -9.28
CA PHE A 777 17.66 10.26 -8.52
C PHE A 777 17.56 9.01 -9.40
N GLY A 778 18.03 9.08 -10.66
CA GLY A 778 17.94 8.00 -11.63
C GLY A 778 16.52 7.75 -12.12
N LEU A 779 15.63 8.74 -12.05
CA LEU A 779 14.29 8.67 -12.61
C LEU A 779 14.39 8.90 -14.12
N MET A 780 13.95 7.91 -14.91
CA MET A 780 14.09 7.87 -16.36
C MET A 780 12.71 7.82 -17.04
N ASP A 781 11.84 8.76 -16.64
CA ASP A 781 10.39 8.78 -16.93
C ASP A 781 9.97 9.91 -17.91
N GLY A 782 10.89 10.83 -18.25
CA GLY A 782 10.64 11.96 -19.14
C GLY A 782 11.54 12.01 -20.38
N GLY A 783 11.06 12.63 -21.45
CA GLY A 783 11.87 12.97 -22.63
C GLY A 783 12.61 11.79 -23.28
N VAL A 784 13.92 11.95 -23.49
CA VAL A 784 14.78 10.90 -24.07
C VAL A 784 14.92 9.72 -23.09
N ASP A 785 14.91 9.97 -21.79
CA ASP A 785 15.08 8.93 -20.77
C ASP A 785 13.87 7.99 -20.73
N ALA A 786 12.65 8.52 -20.91
CA ALA A 786 11.44 7.69 -21.09
C ALA A 786 11.56 6.75 -22.30
N ALA A 787 12.12 7.25 -23.41
CA ALA A 787 12.33 6.44 -24.61
C ALA A 787 13.40 5.36 -24.40
N ILE A 788 14.45 5.67 -23.64
CA ILE A 788 15.49 4.71 -23.25
C ILE A 788 14.88 3.62 -22.35
N THR A 789 14.09 3.98 -21.34
CA THR A 789 13.40 3.03 -20.45
C THR A 789 12.38 2.18 -21.21
N ALA A 790 11.63 2.76 -22.14
CA ALA A 790 10.70 2.02 -22.99
C ALA A 790 11.42 1.00 -23.91
N TYR A 791 12.62 1.33 -24.37
CA TYR A 791 13.39 0.44 -25.25
C TYR A 791 14.12 -0.69 -24.50
N PHE A 792 14.75 -0.40 -23.36
CA PHE A 792 15.55 -1.39 -22.61
C PHE A 792 14.78 -2.07 -21.46
N GLY A 793 13.61 -1.57 -21.10
CA GLY A 793 12.80 -2.02 -19.96
C GLY A 793 13.17 -1.33 -18.64
N SER A 794 12.22 -1.33 -17.70
CA SER A 794 12.32 -0.67 -16.38
C SER A 794 13.50 -1.14 -15.53
N GLN A 795 13.94 -2.38 -15.70
CA GLN A 795 15.12 -2.96 -15.08
C GLN A 795 16.45 -2.22 -15.38
N LEU A 796 16.52 -1.40 -16.44
CA LEU A 796 17.65 -0.49 -16.64
C LEU A 796 17.63 0.68 -15.64
N GLN A 797 16.46 1.27 -15.41
CA GLN A 797 16.27 2.34 -14.43
C GLN A 797 16.61 1.87 -13.02
N GLU A 798 16.14 0.68 -12.62
CA GLU A 798 16.47 0.11 -11.30
C GLU A 798 17.99 -0.03 -11.09
N ARG A 799 18.71 -0.49 -12.11
CA ARG A 799 20.18 -0.60 -12.06
C ARG A 799 20.85 0.76 -11.89
N VAL A 800 20.36 1.78 -12.61
CA VAL A 800 20.85 3.17 -12.47
C VAL A 800 20.60 3.67 -11.05
N GLN A 801 19.39 3.50 -10.52
CA GLN A 801 19.00 3.95 -9.18
C GLN A 801 19.77 3.22 -8.07
N GLN A 802 19.94 1.91 -8.19
CA GLN A 802 20.74 1.13 -7.24
C GLN A 802 22.20 1.60 -7.22
N ASN A 803 22.76 1.92 -8.39
CA ASN A 803 24.11 2.46 -8.46
C ASN A 803 24.19 3.87 -7.83
N ILE A 804 23.18 4.72 -8.03
CA ILE A 804 23.08 6.04 -7.40
C ILE A 804 22.96 5.94 -5.87
N ILE A 805 22.14 5.02 -5.37
CA ILE A 805 22.01 4.74 -3.92
C ILE A 805 23.35 4.28 -3.35
N ARG A 806 24.03 3.36 -4.04
CA ARG A 806 25.27 2.76 -3.58
C ARG A 806 26.45 3.72 -3.60
N GLU A 807 26.66 4.42 -4.70
CA GLU A 807 27.86 5.24 -4.94
C GLU A 807 27.68 6.69 -4.49
N TYR A 808 26.44 7.20 -4.48
CA TYR A 808 26.13 8.60 -4.20
C TYR A 808 25.11 8.80 -3.07
N LEU A 809 24.86 7.78 -2.26
CA LEU A 809 23.95 7.84 -1.10
C LEU A 809 22.51 8.31 -1.46
N GLY A 810 22.08 8.06 -2.69
CA GLY A 810 20.72 8.31 -3.16
C GLY A 810 20.55 9.56 -4.04
N GLU A 811 21.58 10.38 -4.22
CA GLU A 811 21.51 11.57 -5.09
C GLU A 811 22.82 11.78 -5.85
N GLN A 812 22.82 11.61 -7.18
CA GLN A 812 24.01 11.77 -8.02
C GLN A 812 24.32 13.27 -8.29
N PRO A 813 25.44 13.85 -7.83
CA PRO A 813 25.71 15.27 -8.02
C PRO A 813 25.80 15.69 -9.49
N VAL A 814 25.27 16.87 -9.82
CA VAL A 814 25.40 17.48 -11.17
C VAL A 814 26.87 17.62 -11.55
N GLY A 815 27.22 17.22 -12.77
CA GLY A 815 28.61 17.19 -13.24
C GLY A 815 29.40 15.95 -12.83
N THR A 816 28.73 14.88 -12.41
CA THR A 816 29.30 13.52 -12.24
C THR A 816 28.68 12.56 -13.25
N ALA A 817 29.33 11.42 -13.52
CA ALA A 817 28.79 10.38 -14.40
C ALA A 817 29.39 9.01 -14.07
N PHE A 818 28.69 7.94 -14.45
CA PHE A 818 29.20 6.57 -14.38
C PHE A 818 28.73 5.77 -15.60
N VAL A 819 29.38 4.64 -15.87
CA VAL A 819 29.00 3.73 -16.96
C VAL A 819 28.25 2.54 -16.37
N ILE A 820 27.10 2.20 -16.95
CA ILE A 820 26.30 1.04 -16.54
C ILE A 820 25.93 0.16 -17.73
N GLU A 821 25.85 -1.16 -17.51
CA GLU A 821 25.45 -2.11 -18.54
C GLU A 821 23.93 -2.07 -18.77
N THR A 822 23.52 -2.02 -20.03
CA THR A 822 22.10 -2.08 -20.41
C THR A 822 21.56 -3.50 -20.50
N GLY A 823 22.44 -4.49 -20.71
CA GLY A 823 22.05 -5.87 -21.03
C GLY A 823 21.65 -6.10 -22.49
N ASN A 824 21.82 -5.11 -23.37
CA ASN A 824 21.51 -5.19 -24.80
C ASN A 824 22.79 -5.37 -25.63
N SER A 825 22.78 -6.26 -26.62
CA SER A 825 23.96 -6.55 -27.45
C SER A 825 24.34 -5.45 -28.45
N LYS A 826 23.39 -4.61 -28.88
CA LYS A 826 23.63 -3.49 -29.81
C LYS A 826 24.03 -2.20 -29.09
N HIS A 827 23.46 -1.96 -27.91
CA HIS A 827 23.72 -0.76 -27.11
C HIS A 827 24.11 -1.16 -25.69
N PRO A 828 25.30 -1.73 -25.47
CA PRO A 828 25.66 -2.40 -24.22
C PRO A 828 25.82 -1.47 -23.02
N TRP A 829 25.94 -0.16 -23.22
CA TRP A 829 26.31 0.80 -22.19
C TRP A 829 25.37 2.01 -22.15
N LEU A 830 25.03 2.45 -20.95
CA LEU A 830 24.38 3.73 -20.66
C LEU A 830 25.30 4.56 -19.75
N VAL A 831 25.33 5.88 -19.95
CA VAL A 831 26.14 6.80 -19.13
C VAL A 831 25.25 7.89 -18.55
N PRO A 832 24.73 7.73 -17.32
CA PRO A 832 23.92 8.76 -16.65
C PRO A 832 24.79 9.96 -16.25
N ALA A 833 24.41 11.15 -16.73
CA ALA A 833 25.17 12.40 -16.51
C ALA A 833 24.22 13.58 -16.25
N PRO A 834 23.80 13.80 -14.98
CA PRO A 834 22.82 14.83 -14.64
C PRO A 834 23.33 16.23 -14.94
N THR A 835 22.50 17.01 -15.63
CA THR A 835 22.75 18.43 -15.95
C THR A 835 22.08 19.40 -14.98
N MET A 836 21.10 18.93 -14.21
CA MET A 836 20.37 19.69 -13.19
C MET A 836 19.89 18.76 -12.08
N ARG A 837 19.72 19.30 -10.87
CA ARG A 837 19.27 18.53 -9.70
C ARG A 837 17.78 18.19 -9.78
N VAL A 838 16.98 19.18 -10.14
CA VAL A 838 15.53 19.13 -10.36
C VAL A 838 15.23 19.98 -11.60
N PRO A 839 14.10 19.80 -12.30
CA PRO A 839 13.77 20.59 -13.49
C PRO A 839 13.85 22.10 -13.22
N LEU A 840 14.81 22.78 -13.85
CA LEU A 840 15.03 24.23 -13.73
C LEU A 840 15.74 24.78 -14.97
N ILE A 841 15.59 26.07 -15.24
CA ILE A 841 16.33 26.75 -16.32
C ILE A 841 17.81 26.78 -15.95
N ILE A 842 18.67 26.18 -16.79
CA ILE A 842 20.12 26.20 -16.61
C ILE A 842 20.63 27.56 -17.06
N ASP A 843 21.22 28.32 -16.13
CA ASP A 843 21.91 29.57 -16.43
C ASP A 843 23.32 29.28 -16.99
N GLY A 844 23.58 29.73 -18.21
CA GLY A 844 24.84 29.47 -18.92
C GLY A 844 25.04 28.03 -19.40
N THR A 845 26.32 27.62 -19.56
CA THR A 845 26.69 26.31 -20.16
C THR A 845 27.51 25.42 -19.23
N ASP A 846 27.89 25.90 -18.05
CA ASP A 846 28.84 25.21 -17.17
C ASP A 846 28.32 23.86 -16.67
N ALA A 847 27.04 23.77 -16.30
CA ALA A 847 26.44 22.52 -15.84
C ALA A 847 26.39 21.47 -16.97
N VAL A 848 26.04 21.91 -18.19
CA VAL A 848 26.02 21.07 -19.39
C VAL A 848 27.43 20.61 -19.78
N TYR A 849 28.40 21.52 -19.73
CA TYR A 849 29.81 21.25 -19.98
C TYR A 849 30.37 20.25 -18.96
N ASN A 850 30.10 20.46 -17.66
CA ASN A 850 30.59 19.58 -16.60
C ASN A 850 29.97 18.18 -16.68
N ALA A 851 28.66 18.06 -16.95
CA ALA A 851 28.01 16.77 -17.14
C ALA A 851 28.58 16.02 -18.36
N THR A 852 28.75 16.72 -19.48
CA THR A 852 29.34 16.14 -20.71
C THR A 852 30.78 15.70 -20.48
N ARG A 853 31.58 16.53 -19.81
CA ARG A 853 32.96 16.22 -19.45
C ARG A 853 33.04 15.01 -18.50
N ALA A 854 32.15 14.93 -17.52
CA ALA A 854 32.09 13.80 -16.61
C ALA A 854 31.75 12.49 -17.33
N ALA A 855 30.79 12.51 -18.26
CA ALA A 855 30.44 11.37 -19.09
C ALA A 855 31.64 10.85 -19.89
N LEU A 856 32.36 11.75 -20.57
CA LEU A 856 33.55 11.39 -21.35
C LEU A 856 34.69 10.85 -20.46
N LEU A 857 34.87 11.41 -19.26
CA LEU A 857 35.87 10.91 -18.30
C LEU A 857 35.49 9.52 -17.76
N ALA A 858 34.21 9.28 -17.47
CA ALA A 858 33.73 7.96 -17.04
C ALA A 858 33.96 6.89 -18.14
N ILE A 859 33.68 7.23 -19.40
CA ILE A 859 33.97 6.37 -20.56
C ILE A 859 35.46 6.11 -20.70
N PHE A 860 36.31 7.15 -20.58
CA PHE A 860 37.76 6.99 -20.64
C PHE A 860 38.29 6.06 -19.54
N GLN A 861 37.79 6.21 -18.31
CA GLN A 861 38.15 5.34 -17.20
C GLN A 861 37.68 3.90 -17.42
N HIS A 862 36.46 3.70 -17.92
CA HIS A 862 35.94 2.39 -18.30
C HIS A 862 36.82 1.71 -19.36
N ASN A 863 37.18 2.43 -20.43
CA ASN A 863 38.00 1.88 -21.52
C ASN A 863 39.44 1.54 -21.11
N LYS A 864 39.95 2.12 -20.02
CA LYS A 864 41.26 1.77 -19.46
C LYS A 864 41.29 0.40 -18.79
N SER A 865 40.15 -0.02 -18.23
CA SER A 865 40.02 -1.30 -17.52
C SER A 865 39.28 -2.37 -18.33
N ALA A 866 38.60 -2.01 -19.42
CA ALA A 866 37.90 -2.93 -20.31
C ALA A 866 38.83 -3.68 -21.28
N GLY A 867 38.50 -4.95 -21.56
CA GLY A 867 39.08 -5.72 -22.67
C GLY A 867 38.75 -5.09 -24.03
N GLU A 868 39.55 -5.38 -25.08
CA GLU A 868 39.39 -4.76 -26.41
C GLU A 868 37.98 -4.91 -27.01
N ASP A 869 37.32 -6.03 -26.73
CA ASP A 869 35.96 -6.38 -27.18
C ASP A 869 34.86 -5.62 -26.44
N ARG A 870 35.20 -4.94 -25.33
CA ARG A 870 34.24 -4.25 -24.44
C ARG A 870 34.44 -2.74 -24.38
N LYS A 871 35.43 -2.20 -25.09
CA LYS A 871 35.68 -0.76 -25.15
C LYS A 871 34.54 -0.03 -25.84
N ILE A 872 34.16 1.11 -25.29
CA ILE A 872 33.21 2.05 -25.88
C ILE A 872 33.94 2.83 -26.96
N THR A 873 33.64 2.56 -28.23
CA THR A 873 34.26 3.25 -29.39
C THR A 873 33.36 4.30 -30.02
N SER A 874 32.06 4.26 -29.73
CA SER A 874 31.06 5.22 -30.21
C SER A 874 30.13 5.63 -29.07
N VAL A 875 29.75 6.90 -29.04
CA VAL A 875 28.80 7.43 -28.05
C VAL A 875 27.80 8.35 -28.76
N ALA A 876 26.52 8.23 -28.40
CA ALA A 876 25.48 9.17 -28.81
C ALA A 876 25.19 10.09 -27.62
N LEU A 877 25.29 11.40 -27.82
CA LEU A 877 25.01 12.43 -26.82
C LEU A 877 23.83 13.28 -27.31
N PRO A 878 22.70 13.32 -26.59
CA PRO A 878 21.61 14.22 -26.95
C PRO A 878 22.01 15.68 -26.68
N ALA A 879 21.16 16.62 -27.10
CA ALA A 879 21.33 18.03 -26.77
C ALA A 879 21.07 18.24 -25.26
N MET A 880 22.12 18.07 -24.47
CA MET A 880 22.13 18.16 -23.00
C MET A 880 21.57 19.52 -22.54
N GLY A 881 20.51 19.51 -21.71
CA GLY A 881 19.86 20.73 -21.18
C GLY A 881 18.86 21.42 -22.13
N ALA A 882 18.50 20.82 -23.28
CA ALA A 882 17.63 21.44 -24.28
C ALA A 882 16.12 21.41 -23.97
N GLY A 883 15.66 20.40 -23.21
CA GLY A 883 14.24 20.23 -22.84
C GLY A 883 13.88 21.04 -21.58
N CYS A 884 14.09 20.42 -20.41
CA CYS A 884 13.78 21.05 -19.12
C CYS A 884 14.72 22.21 -18.76
N GLY A 885 15.95 22.20 -19.25
CA GLY A 885 16.98 23.19 -18.93
C GLY A 885 16.91 24.50 -19.71
N GLN A 886 16.12 24.56 -20.79
CA GLN A 886 15.93 25.73 -21.66
C GLN A 886 17.22 26.46 -22.12
N VAL A 887 18.37 25.77 -22.20
CA VAL A 887 19.62 26.38 -22.67
C VAL A 887 19.43 26.90 -24.11
N PRO A 888 19.77 28.15 -24.46
CA PRO A 888 19.56 28.69 -25.80
C PRO A 888 20.28 27.88 -26.90
N PRO A 889 19.67 27.62 -28.08
CA PRO A 889 20.23 26.77 -29.13
C PRO A 889 21.67 27.10 -29.57
N GLY A 890 22.06 28.39 -29.53
CA GLY A 890 23.40 28.84 -29.92
C GLY A 890 24.53 28.53 -28.93
N GLN A 891 24.21 28.16 -27.68
CA GLN A 891 25.20 27.93 -26.62
C GLN A 891 25.42 26.44 -26.29
N ARG A 892 24.74 25.53 -27.01
CA ARG A 892 24.70 24.08 -26.71
C ARG A 892 25.85 23.26 -27.33
N ARG A 893 27.11 23.72 -27.29
CA ARG A 893 28.19 23.08 -28.08
C ARG A 893 29.20 22.27 -27.26
N PRO A 894 29.17 20.94 -27.33
CA PRO A 894 30.34 20.08 -27.08
C PRO A 894 31.40 20.25 -28.19
N ALA A 895 32.63 19.80 -27.95
CA ALA A 895 33.67 19.77 -28.98
C ALA A 895 33.25 18.87 -30.18
N ASN A 896 33.53 19.32 -31.41
CA ASN A 896 33.19 18.71 -32.73
C ASN A 896 31.80 19.02 -33.34
N CYS A 897 31.26 20.24 -33.16
CA CYS A 897 30.08 20.71 -33.90
C CYS A 897 30.45 21.58 -35.14
N THR A 898 29.63 21.55 -36.21
CA THR A 898 29.82 22.31 -37.46
C THR A 898 28.91 23.55 -37.56
N ASP A 899 29.36 24.56 -38.30
CA ASP A 899 28.63 25.83 -38.57
C ASP A 899 27.87 25.80 -39.90
N ILE A 900 28.00 24.71 -40.66
CA ILE A 900 27.39 24.56 -41.97
C ILE A 900 25.90 24.26 -41.76
N ALA A 901 25.04 25.24 -42.04
CA ALA A 901 23.59 25.07 -41.93
C ALA A 901 23.10 23.92 -42.83
N PRO A 902 22.24 23.02 -42.33
CA PRO A 902 21.65 21.98 -43.16
C PRO A 902 20.79 22.62 -44.27
N PRO A 903 20.73 22.00 -45.46
CA PRO A 903 19.84 22.45 -46.54
C PRO A 903 18.37 22.34 -46.12
N ASP A 904 17.47 23.06 -46.79
CA ASP A 904 16.03 22.94 -46.57
C ASP A 904 15.60 21.48 -46.70
N ILE A 905 15.05 20.92 -45.61
CA ILE A 905 14.74 19.51 -45.49
C ILE A 905 13.26 19.29 -45.82
N PRO A 906 12.92 18.57 -46.90
CA PRO A 906 11.54 18.12 -47.13
C PRO A 906 11.05 17.24 -45.98
N SER A 907 9.75 17.30 -45.67
CA SER A 907 9.18 16.57 -44.52
C SER A 907 9.36 15.04 -44.55
N SER A 908 9.72 14.47 -45.69
CA SER A 908 9.97 13.02 -45.89
C SER A 908 11.46 12.64 -45.88
N HIS A 909 12.36 13.57 -45.54
CA HIS A 909 13.80 13.37 -45.62
C HIS A 909 14.51 13.82 -44.35
N ILE A 910 15.71 13.30 -44.14
CA ILE A 910 16.65 13.73 -43.11
C ILE A 910 17.97 14.18 -43.75
N ALA A 911 18.61 15.19 -43.17
CA ALA A 911 19.94 15.63 -43.58
C ALA A 911 21.00 14.91 -42.74
N VAL A 912 21.92 14.22 -43.41
CA VAL A 912 23.06 13.50 -42.80
C VAL A 912 24.34 14.25 -43.16
N PHE A 913 25.09 14.70 -42.15
CA PHE A 913 26.34 15.45 -42.31
C PHE A 913 27.53 14.50 -42.40
N ASP A 914 28.28 14.58 -43.50
CA ASP A 914 29.56 13.89 -43.66
C ASP A 914 30.68 14.77 -43.12
N ALA A 915 31.33 14.31 -42.04
CA ALA A 915 32.39 15.06 -41.37
C ALA A 915 33.72 15.07 -42.14
N GLU A 916 33.97 14.08 -42.99
CA GLU A 916 35.18 14.00 -43.82
C GLU A 916 35.09 14.93 -45.03
N THR A 917 33.91 15.02 -45.65
CA THR A 917 33.69 15.87 -46.82
C THR A 917 33.11 17.24 -46.50
N GLN A 918 32.71 17.50 -45.25
CA GLN A 918 32.07 18.74 -44.78
C GLN A 918 30.78 19.08 -45.57
N THR A 919 30.00 18.07 -45.96
CA THR A 919 28.80 18.27 -46.79
C THR A 919 27.57 17.55 -46.22
N TRP A 920 26.40 18.13 -46.44
CA TRP A 920 25.11 17.51 -46.12
C TRP A 920 24.61 16.64 -47.26
N SER A 921 24.04 15.48 -46.94
CA SER A 921 23.30 14.62 -47.86
C SER A 921 21.86 14.44 -47.38
N LEU A 922 20.89 14.42 -48.30
CA LEU A 922 19.48 14.17 -47.97
C LEU A 922 19.15 12.71 -48.23
N GLN A 923 18.55 12.04 -47.25
CA GLN A 923 18.04 10.67 -47.39
C GLN A 923 16.57 10.63 -46.99
N GLU A 924 15.77 9.81 -47.68
CA GLU A 924 14.40 9.55 -47.28
C GLU A 924 14.35 8.89 -45.89
N ASP A 925 13.45 9.37 -45.03
CA ASP A 925 13.25 8.84 -43.68
C ASP A 925 11.80 8.42 -43.48
N HIS A 926 11.55 7.12 -43.66
CA HIS A 926 10.24 6.49 -43.41
C HIS A 926 10.19 5.80 -42.04
N ARG A 927 11.17 6.03 -41.16
CA ARG A 927 11.23 5.41 -39.83
C ARG A 927 10.18 6.04 -38.92
N GLY A 928 9.39 5.20 -38.25
CA GLY A 928 8.27 5.64 -37.41
C GLY A 928 6.97 5.85 -38.17
N GLU A 929 6.97 5.82 -39.50
CA GLU A 929 5.74 5.72 -40.28
C GLU A 929 5.19 4.29 -40.23
N THR A 930 3.86 4.17 -40.15
CA THR A 930 3.19 2.86 -40.13
C THR A 930 3.01 2.34 -41.55
N VAL A 931 3.76 1.28 -41.90
CA VAL A 931 3.64 0.57 -43.17
C VAL A 931 3.23 -0.89 -42.96
N TYR A 932 2.64 -1.50 -43.98
CA TYR A 932 2.05 -2.82 -43.95
C TYR A 932 2.64 -3.72 -45.03
N ASP A 933 2.90 -4.98 -44.69
CA ASP A 933 3.31 -6.01 -45.63
C ASP A 933 2.20 -6.29 -46.64
N THR A 934 2.52 -6.21 -47.92
CA THR A 934 1.55 -6.39 -49.02
C THR A 934 1.12 -7.85 -49.23
N THR A 935 1.77 -8.81 -48.59
CA THR A 935 1.44 -10.25 -48.66
C THR A 935 0.51 -10.67 -47.52
N ALA A 936 0.78 -10.20 -46.30
CA ALA A 936 0.08 -10.64 -45.08
C ALA A 936 -0.77 -9.54 -44.41
N GLY A 937 -0.58 -8.26 -44.76
CA GLY A 937 -1.26 -7.13 -44.12
C GLY A 937 -0.74 -6.79 -42.73
N ASN A 938 0.34 -7.43 -42.28
CA ASN A 938 0.96 -7.18 -40.98
C ASN A 938 1.73 -5.85 -40.99
N GLN A 939 1.76 -5.16 -39.86
CA GLN A 939 2.57 -3.95 -39.71
C GLN A 939 4.06 -4.30 -39.79
N VAL A 940 4.83 -3.53 -40.57
CA VAL A 940 6.27 -3.70 -40.76
C VAL A 940 6.98 -2.47 -40.24
N TYR A 941 8.04 -2.68 -39.47
CA TYR A 941 8.86 -1.61 -38.92
C TYR A 941 10.06 -1.33 -39.83
N ILE A 942 10.15 -0.11 -40.35
CA ILE A 942 11.31 0.35 -41.15
C ILE A 942 12.39 0.83 -40.18
N SER A 943 13.56 0.20 -40.24
CA SER A 943 14.66 0.43 -39.30
C SER A 943 15.86 1.15 -39.92
N ASP A 944 16.00 1.09 -41.25
CA ASP A 944 17.11 1.68 -42.00
C ASP A 944 16.66 2.91 -42.80
N LEU A 945 17.58 3.85 -43.03
CA LEU A 945 17.37 5.04 -43.85
C LEU A 945 17.37 4.68 -45.35
N GLY A 946 16.48 5.30 -46.13
CA GLY A 946 16.31 5.03 -47.56
C GLY A 946 14.85 4.77 -47.97
N PRO A 947 14.58 4.48 -49.26
CA PRO A 947 13.22 4.29 -49.78
C PRO A 947 12.54 3.05 -49.18
N LEU A 948 11.19 3.06 -49.14
CA LEU A 948 10.40 1.92 -48.68
C LEU A 948 10.68 0.65 -49.51
N PRO A 949 10.81 -0.53 -48.88
CA PRO A 949 10.93 -1.81 -49.57
C PRO A 949 9.77 -2.09 -50.55
N GLU A 950 10.03 -2.76 -51.67
CA GLU A 950 9.02 -3.02 -52.73
C GLU A 950 7.78 -3.82 -52.26
N ASN A 951 7.85 -4.48 -51.11
CA ASN A 951 6.81 -5.35 -50.57
C ASN A 951 5.96 -4.71 -49.45
N VAL A 952 6.09 -3.41 -49.20
CA VAL A 952 5.31 -2.71 -48.16
C VAL A 952 4.47 -1.57 -48.73
N THR A 953 3.38 -1.21 -48.04
CA THR A 953 2.48 -0.11 -48.38
C THR A 953 2.09 0.70 -47.15
N SER A 954 1.91 2.01 -47.29
CA SER A 954 1.38 2.88 -46.23
C SER A 954 -0.15 2.80 -46.09
N VAL A 955 -0.82 2.07 -46.98
CA VAL A 955 -2.28 1.91 -46.96
C VAL A 955 -2.68 0.76 -46.04
N SER A 956 -3.48 1.05 -45.01
CA SER A 956 -3.92 0.06 -44.02
C SER A 956 -4.98 -0.93 -44.59
N PRO A 957 -4.88 -2.24 -44.32
CA PRO A 957 -5.95 -3.19 -44.56
C PRO A 957 -7.10 -2.92 -43.58
N GLY A 958 -8.08 -2.11 -43.99
CA GLY A 958 -9.19 -1.62 -43.17
C GLY A 958 -10.23 -2.66 -42.73
N GLY A 959 -9.83 -3.84 -42.25
CA GLY A 959 -10.71 -4.88 -41.70
C GLY A 959 -10.20 -6.31 -41.95
N GLY A 960 -10.82 -7.29 -41.27
CA GLY A 960 -10.49 -8.71 -41.43
C GLY A 960 -10.89 -9.24 -42.82
N TYR A 961 -10.03 -10.08 -43.41
CA TYR A 961 -10.19 -10.74 -44.72
C TYR A 961 -10.00 -9.81 -45.94
N LYS A 962 -8.82 -9.20 -46.06
CA LYS A 962 -8.40 -8.38 -47.21
C LYS A 962 -7.17 -8.98 -47.91
N LYS A 963 -7.08 -8.82 -49.22
CA LYS A 963 -5.93 -9.21 -50.06
C LYS A 963 -5.46 -8.01 -50.89
N TRP A 964 -4.14 -7.78 -50.95
CA TRP A 964 -3.55 -6.67 -51.70
C TRP A 964 -3.56 -6.93 -53.21
N ASP A 965 -4.06 -5.98 -54.00
CA ASP A 965 -3.89 -5.96 -55.45
C ASP A 965 -2.72 -5.05 -55.82
N SER A 966 -1.60 -5.64 -56.24
CA SER A 966 -0.37 -4.92 -56.58
C SER A 966 -0.50 -4.05 -57.84
N LYS A 967 -1.47 -4.32 -58.74
CA LYS A 967 -1.74 -3.49 -59.93
C LYS A 967 -2.62 -2.29 -59.61
N ALA A 968 -3.59 -2.46 -58.72
CA ALA A 968 -4.52 -1.40 -58.35
C ALA A 968 -4.09 -0.60 -57.10
N GLN A 969 -3.05 -1.05 -56.38
CA GLN A 969 -2.52 -0.44 -55.15
C GLN A 969 -3.60 -0.27 -54.07
N VAL A 970 -4.52 -1.23 -53.97
CA VAL A 970 -5.65 -1.21 -53.02
C VAL A 970 -5.89 -2.58 -52.39
N TRP A 971 -6.41 -2.57 -51.16
CA TRP A 971 -6.88 -3.76 -50.46
C TRP A 971 -8.26 -4.19 -50.96
N MET A 972 -8.38 -5.39 -51.51
CA MET A 972 -9.64 -6.01 -51.95
C MET A 972 -10.16 -7.00 -50.90
N ASN A 973 -11.46 -7.27 -50.87
CA ASN A 973 -12.03 -8.31 -49.99
C ASN A 973 -11.57 -9.70 -50.44
N ASP A 974 -11.09 -10.51 -49.50
CA ASP A 974 -10.86 -11.93 -49.70
C ASP A 974 -12.16 -12.70 -49.38
N GLU A 975 -13.04 -12.77 -50.38
CA GLU A 975 -14.35 -13.42 -50.26
C GLU A 975 -14.24 -14.90 -49.87
N ALA A 976 -13.13 -15.57 -50.19
CA ALA A 976 -12.92 -16.97 -49.84
C ALA A 976 -12.57 -17.13 -48.35
N ALA A 977 -11.72 -16.25 -47.81
CA ALA A 977 -11.38 -16.24 -46.39
C ALA A 977 -12.58 -15.82 -45.52
N GLU A 978 -13.38 -14.86 -45.99
CA GLU A 978 -14.62 -14.44 -45.32
C GLU A 978 -15.68 -15.55 -45.34
N ALA A 979 -15.85 -16.26 -46.45
CA ALA A 979 -16.76 -17.40 -46.55
C ALA A 979 -16.34 -18.58 -45.62
N ALA A 980 -15.04 -18.85 -45.51
CA ALA A 980 -14.52 -19.89 -44.61
C ALA A 980 -14.73 -19.54 -43.13
N ALA A 981 -14.63 -18.26 -42.76
CA ALA A 981 -14.93 -17.79 -41.42
C ALA A 981 -16.42 -17.92 -41.06
N ARG A 982 -17.32 -17.52 -41.97
CA ARG A 982 -18.77 -17.67 -41.80
C ARG A 982 -19.19 -19.14 -41.68
N LEU A 983 -18.54 -20.04 -42.42
CA LEU A 983 -18.79 -21.49 -42.32
C LEU A 983 -18.39 -22.04 -40.94
N ARG A 984 -17.20 -21.67 -40.43
CA ARG A 984 -16.75 -22.09 -39.09
C ARG A 984 -17.67 -21.58 -37.98
N GLU A 985 -18.17 -20.36 -38.10
CA GLU A 985 -19.13 -19.77 -37.16
C GLU A 985 -20.48 -20.50 -37.18
N ALA A 986 -20.98 -20.84 -38.37
CA ALA A 986 -22.20 -21.63 -38.53
C ALA A 986 -22.05 -23.06 -37.98
N GLU A 987 -20.89 -23.70 -38.18
CA GLU A 987 -20.58 -25.02 -37.60
C GLU A 987 -20.48 -24.95 -36.07
N GLY A 988 -19.83 -23.92 -35.52
CA GLY A 988 -19.78 -23.68 -34.08
C GLY A 988 -21.18 -23.48 -33.46
N THR A 989 -22.03 -22.70 -34.13
CA THR A 989 -23.42 -22.46 -33.72
C THR A 989 -24.25 -23.75 -33.74
N LYS A 990 -24.09 -24.59 -34.77
CA LYS A 990 -24.74 -25.90 -34.87
C LYS A 990 -24.36 -26.82 -33.71
N ASN A 991 -23.06 -26.91 -33.41
CA ASN A 991 -22.55 -27.75 -32.32
C ASN A 991 -23.07 -27.30 -30.95
N ARG A 992 -23.08 -25.98 -30.69
CA ARG A 992 -23.63 -25.42 -29.45
C ARG A 992 -25.12 -25.72 -29.26
N LEU A 993 -25.93 -25.60 -30.31
CA LEU A 993 -27.35 -25.93 -30.25
C LEU A 993 -27.60 -27.44 -30.05
N LEU A 994 -26.77 -28.32 -30.64
CA LEU A 994 -26.83 -29.76 -30.40
C LEU A 994 -26.45 -30.14 -28.95
N GLN A 995 -25.52 -29.41 -28.35
CA GLN A 995 -25.17 -29.59 -26.94
C GLN A 995 -26.33 -29.19 -26.01
N ILE A 996 -26.88 -27.98 -26.17
CA ILE A 996 -28.03 -27.48 -25.39
C ILE A 996 -29.23 -28.44 -25.50
N THR A 997 -29.49 -28.98 -26.69
CA THR A 997 -30.59 -29.94 -26.87
C THR A 997 -30.34 -31.27 -26.17
N SER A 998 -29.09 -31.74 -26.13
CA SER A 998 -28.74 -32.99 -25.44
C SER A 998 -28.89 -32.84 -23.92
N GLU A 999 -28.48 -31.70 -23.36
CA GLU A 999 -28.65 -31.36 -21.94
C GLU A 999 -30.13 -31.27 -21.52
N LYS A 1000 -31.02 -30.80 -22.42
CA LYS A 1000 -32.46 -30.74 -22.13
C LYS A 1000 -33.19 -32.07 -22.33
N ILE A 1001 -32.70 -32.93 -23.22
CA ILE A 1001 -33.30 -34.24 -23.49
C ILE A 1001 -32.97 -35.24 -22.38
N ALA A 1002 -31.75 -35.23 -21.83
CA ALA A 1002 -31.29 -36.20 -20.82
C ALA A 1002 -32.23 -36.31 -19.60
N PRO A 1003 -32.53 -35.25 -18.84
CA PRO A 1003 -33.39 -35.36 -17.65
C PRO A 1003 -34.84 -35.71 -18.00
N LEU A 1004 -35.36 -35.24 -19.14
CA LEU A 1004 -36.70 -35.59 -19.62
C LEU A 1004 -36.79 -37.06 -20.06
N GLN A 1005 -35.68 -37.63 -20.56
CA GLN A 1005 -35.59 -39.03 -20.94
C GLN A 1005 -35.51 -39.91 -19.69
N ASP A 1006 -34.69 -39.52 -18.71
CA ASP A 1006 -34.57 -40.23 -17.44
C ASP A 1006 -35.93 -40.30 -16.72
N ALA A 1007 -36.69 -39.21 -16.69
CA ALA A 1007 -38.05 -39.20 -16.12
C ALA A 1007 -39.02 -40.15 -16.86
N VAL A 1008 -38.85 -40.34 -18.17
CA VAL A 1008 -39.66 -41.31 -18.95
C VAL A 1008 -39.22 -42.74 -18.68
N ASP A 1009 -37.91 -42.99 -18.59
CA ASP A 1009 -37.34 -44.32 -18.36
C ASP A 1009 -37.64 -44.84 -16.94
N LEU A 1010 -37.83 -43.92 -15.98
CA LEU A 1010 -38.29 -44.19 -14.62
C LEU A 1010 -39.82 -44.28 -14.47
N ASP A 1011 -40.59 -44.08 -15.56
CA ASP A 1011 -42.06 -43.98 -15.59
C ASP A 1011 -42.68 -42.89 -14.70
N GLU A 1012 -41.89 -41.87 -14.36
CA GLU A 1012 -42.31 -40.72 -13.52
C GLU A 1012 -42.74 -39.50 -14.35
N ALA A 1013 -42.47 -39.51 -15.67
CA ALA A 1013 -42.74 -38.36 -16.54
C ALA A 1013 -44.23 -38.09 -16.77
N THR A 1014 -44.61 -36.83 -16.56
CA THR A 1014 -45.95 -36.31 -16.87
C THR A 1014 -46.21 -36.26 -18.38
N ASN A 1015 -47.49 -36.18 -18.79
CA ASN A 1015 -47.86 -36.02 -20.20
C ASN A 1015 -47.25 -34.75 -20.83
N LYS A 1016 -47.01 -33.69 -20.04
CA LYS A 1016 -46.39 -32.45 -20.49
C LYS A 1016 -44.87 -32.62 -20.72
N GLU A 1017 -44.19 -33.40 -19.89
CA GLU A 1017 -42.77 -33.74 -20.06
C GLU A 1017 -42.55 -34.69 -21.23
N LYS A 1018 -43.42 -35.68 -21.41
CA LYS A 1018 -43.42 -36.56 -22.59
C LYS A 1018 -43.60 -35.75 -23.90
N ALA A 1019 -44.48 -34.75 -23.89
CA ALA A 1019 -44.66 -33.84 -25.03
C ALA A 1019 -43.44 -32.91 -25.24
N SER A 1020 -42.85 -32.39 -24.17
CA SER A 1020 -41.63 -31.57 -24.23
C SER A 1020 -40.42 -32.36 -24.73
N LEU A 1021 -40.24 -33.60 -24.28
CA LEU A 1021 -39.20 -34.51 -24.75
C LEU A 1021 -39.33 -34.75 -26.26
N LEU A 1022 -40.55 -34.97 -26.75
CA LEU A 1022 -40.81 -35.13 -28.18
C LEU A 1022 -40.49 -33.84 -28.97
N ALA A 1023 -40.82 -32.66 -28.42
CA ALA A 1023 -40.51 -31.37 -29.04
C ALA A 1023 -39.00 -31.10 -29.11
N TRP A 1024 -38.27 -31.37 -28.04
CA TRP A 1024 -36.81 -31.23 -27.99
C TRP A 1024 -36.08 -32.24 -28.88
N ARG A 1025 -36.54 -33.49 -28.95
CA ARG A 1025 -36.02 -34.49 -29.91
C ARG A 1025 -36.25 -34.06 -31.36
N LYS A 1026 -37.42 -33.53 -31.70
CA LYS A 1026 -37.71 -32.96 -33.02
C LYS A 1026 -36.80 -31.77 -33.34
N TYR A 1027 -36.60 -30.88 -32.38
CA TYR A 1027 -35.71 -29.73 -32.52
C TYR A 1027 -34.25 -30.15 -32.73
N ARG A 1028 -33.74 -31.12 -31.96
CA ARG A 1028 -32.40 -31.69 -32.15
C ARG A 1028 -32.20 -32.25 -33.56
N VAL A 1029 -33.20 -32.95 -34.10
CA VAL A 1029 -33.16 -33.45 -35.48
C VAL A 1029 -33.15 -32.31 -36.50
N GLN A 1030 -33.92 -31.25 -36.27
CA GLN A 1030 -33.95 -30.07 -37.15
C GLN A 1030 -32.60 -29.32 -37.12
N VAL A 1031 -32.02 -29.08 -35.94
CA VAL A 1031 -30.70 -28.45 -35.78
C VAL A 1031 -29.62 -29.29 -36.47
N ASN A 1032 -29.65 -30.61 -36.31
CA ASN A 1032 -28.67 -31.49 -36.94
C ASN A 1032 -28.74 -31.46 -38.48
N ARG A 1033 -29.93 -31.16 -39.03
CA ARG A 1033 -30.19 -31.06 -40.47
C ARG A 1033 -29.94 -29.67 -41.07
N VAL A 1034 -29.56 -28.67 -40.26
CA VAL A 1034 -29.22 -27.33 -40.77
C VAL A 1034 -27.99 -27.43 -41.66
N ASP A 1035 -28.10 -26.88 -42.87
CA ASP A 1035 -27.00 -26.66 -43.81
C ASP A 1035 -26.17 -25.45 -43.35
N THR A 1036 -24.92 -25.69 -42.98
CA THR A 1036 -24.01 -24.67 -42.43
C THR A 1036 -23.48 -23.71 -43.50
N LEU A 1037 -23.67 -24.00 -44.79
CA LEU A 1037 -23.34 -23.08 -45.88
C LEU A 1037 -24.39 -21.97 -46.07
N LYS A 1038 -25.64 -22.20 -45.62
CA LYS A 1038 -26.75 -21.23 -45.63
C LYS A 1038 -27.66 -21.47 -44.41
N PRO A 1039 -27.21 -21.12 -43.19
CA PRO A 1039 -27.88 -21.54 -41.98
C PRO A 1039 -29.25 -20.88 -41.82
N VAL A 1040 -30.29 -21.71 -41.79
CA VAL A 1040 -31.64 -21.33 -41.34
C VAL A 1040 -31.90 -22.09 -40.05
N TRP A 1041 -31.82 -21.39 -38.92
CA TRP A 1041 -31.95 -22.01 -37.60
C TRP A 1041 -33.41 -22.28 -37.26
N PRO A 1042 -33.78 -23.50 -36.83
CA PRO A 1042 -35.14 -23.81 -36.39
C PRO A 1042 -35.50 -23.04 -35.12
N GLU A 1043 -36.79 -22.78 -34.93
CA GLU A 1043 -37.30 -22.10 -33.74
C GLU A 1043 -37.23 -23.01 -32.51
N LYS A 1044 -36.68 -22.48 -31.41
CA LYS A 1044 -36.44 -23.24 -30.18
C LYS A 1044 -37.78 -23.58 -29.49
N PRO A 1045 -37.99 -24.81 -28.99
CA PRO A 1045 -39.20 -25.14 -28.25
C PRO A 1045 -39.37 -24.23 -27.02
N ALA A 1046 -40.59 -23.72 -26.81
CA ALA A 1046 -40.90 -22.88 -25.65
C ALA A 1046 -40.68 -23.66 -24.36
N SER A 1047 -39.88 -23.10 -23.45
CA SER A 1047 -39.66 -23.66 -22.12
C SER A 1047 -40.90 -23.41 -21.29
N SER A 1048 -41.77 -24.41 -21.16
CA SER A 1048 -42.88 -24.38 -20.19
C SER A 1048 -42.65 -25.44 -19.12
N LEU A 1049 -41.59 -25.23 -18.34
CA LEU A 1049 -41.48 -25.71 -16.97
C LEU A 1049 -41.42 -24.47 -16.09
#